data_AF-A0A4R0WIB6-F1
#
_entry.id   AF-A0A4R0WIB6-F1
#
_cell.length_a   1.000
_cell.length_b   1.000
_cell.length_c   1.000
_cell.angle_alpha   90.00
_cell.angle_beta   90.00
_cell.angle_gamma   90.00
#
_symmetry.space_group_name_H-M   'P 1'
#
loop_
_entity.id
_entity.type
_entity.pdbx_description
1 polymer ?
#
loop_
_entity_poly.entity_id
_entity_poly.type
_entity_poly.pdbx_seq_one_letter_code
_entity_poly.pdbx_strand_id
1 'polypeptide(L)'
;MTDPPTPNSERPKKPDAEGYLPVRLMQEDNANELKQIFRVQRVPADEWKPLFRSVFYAVSPKGSAEQRVGQDPLAPEQARALKASLAFQEYRIANVITNLRIKDASAELRKLTVDEKQSIYDQLVSPSSEDITWSDLCDFLGFKRSQLKGVGSLTEDGEERISSRPPRLTSVQRIYESDNKIRKPLVAWWKSASDNEHEAMIRLLSNTVDIDKVREDVAYASAIEFIDGLDDDALTKLDSVDLPSGRAAYSVETLQKLTRQMLTTDDDLHEARKTLFNVTDSWRPPADPIGEPLGNPSVDRVLKNVNRYLMNCQQRWGNPVSVNIEHVRSSFSSVAFARKDKREYEKNNEKRSIFRSSLSEQLRADEQMEKVRESDLRRLEAIQRQNGQCLYCGRTITFRTCEMDHIVPRKGVGSTNTRTNFAAVCAECNRMKSNTPFAIWARSEDAQTRGVSLAEAKKRVTMFTFNPKSYAPREVKAFKQAVIARLQQTEDDAAIDNRSIESVAWMADELHRRIDWYFNAKQYVNSASIDDAEAETMKTTVSVFQGRVTASARRAAGIEGKIHFIGQQSKTRLDRRHHAVDASVIAMMNTAAAQTLMERESLRESQRLIGLMPGERSWKEYPYEGTSRYESFHLWLDNMDVLLELLNDALDNDRIAVMQSQRYVLGNSIAHDATIHPLEKVPLGSAMSADLIRRASTPALWCALTRLPDYDEKEGLPEDSHREIRVHDTRYSADDEMGFFASQAAQIAVQEGSADIGSAIHHARVYRCWKTNAKGVRKYF
;
A
#
# COMPACT_ATOMS: atom_id res chain seq x y z
N MET A 1 -20.58 -41.76 -9.78
CA MET A 1 -21.93 -41.18 -9.67
C MET A 1 -21.74 -39.69 -9.53
N THR A 2 -21.89 -38.98 -10.65
CA THR A 2 -21.64 -37.54 -10.80
C THR A 2 -22.93 -36.81 -10.48
N ASP A 3 -22.89 -35.96 -9.45
CA ASP A 3 -23.98 -35.04 -9.14
C ASP A 3 -24.26 -34.10 -10.32
N PRO A 4 -25.55 -33.83 -10.65
CA PRO A 4 -25.89 -32.90 -11.71
C PRO A 4 -25.61 -31.44 -11.28
N PRO A 5 -25.26 -30.56 -12.22
CA PRO A 5 -25.00 -29.17 -11.93
C PRO A 5 -26.30 -28.45 -11.52
N THR A 6 -26.28 -27.77 -10.39
CA THR A 6 -27.32 -26.85 -9.95
C THR A 6 -27.56 -25.75 -11.00
N PRO A 7 -28.82 -25.46 -11.40
CA PRO A 7 -29.11 -24.37 -12.31
C PRO A 7 -28.82 -23.04 -11.60
N ASN A 8 -27.90 -22.28 -12.15
CA ASN A 8 -27.63 -20.92 -11.75
C ASN A 8 -28.85 -20.07 -12.16
N SER A 9 -29.78 -19.82 -11.24
CA SER A 9 -30.92 -18.93 -11.49
C SER A 9 -30.43 -17.48 -11.49
N GLU A 10 -29.73 -17.08 -12.54
CA GLU A 10 -29.63 -15.67 -12.90
C GLU A 10 -31.04 -15.21 -13.26
N ARG A 11 -31.72 -14.55 -12.32
CA ARG A 11 -32.92 -13.78 -12.65
C ARG A 11 -32.52 -12.83 -13.78
N PRO A 12 -33.30 -12.71 -14.87
CA PRO A 12 -33.04 -11.72 -15.88
C PRO A 12 -33.03 -10.36 -15.17
N LYS A 13 -31.88 -9.68 -15.20
CA LYS A 13 -31.83 -8.26 -14.86
C LYS A 13 -32.93 -7.61 -15.70
N LYS A 14 -33.87 -6.90 -15.05
CA LYS A 14 -34.68 -5.91 -15.75
C LYS A 14 -33.71 -5.12 -16.63
N PRO A 15 -34.01 -4.88 -17.92
CA PRO A 15 -33.15 -4.02 -18.71
C PRO A 15 -33.01 -2.72 -17.91
N ASP A 16 -31.77 -2.36 -17.57
CA ASP A 16 -31.47 -1.01 -17.13
C ASP A 16 -32.19 -0.12 -18.14
N ALA A 17 -33.13 0.71 -17.69
CA ALA A 17 -33.74 1.69 -18.58
C ALA A 17 -32.56 2.42 -19.22
N GLU A 18 -32.31 2.18 -20.51
CA GLU A 18 -31.29 2.91 -21.25
C GLU A 18 -31.70 4.37 -21.08
N GLY A 19 -30.96 5.10 -20.24
CA GLY A 19 -31.16 6.52 -20.14
C GLY A 19 -31.08 7.09 -21.55
N TYR A 20 -31.93 8.04 -21.88
CA TYR A 20 -31.91 8.70 -23.20
C TYR A 20 -30.53 9.26 -23.56
N LEU A 21 -29.64 9.43 -22.57
CA LEU A 21 -28.25 9.79 -22.75
C LEU A 21 -27.33 8.63 -22.33
N PRO A 22 -26.32 8.28 -23.15
CA PRO A 22 -25.38 7.19 -22.87
C PRO A 22 -24.36 7.54 -21.77
N VAL A 23 -24.40 8.75 -21.22
CA VAL A 23 -23.49 9.27 -20.20
C VAL A 23 -24.27 9.97 -19.09
N ARG A 24 -23.73 9.92 -17.88
CA ARG A 24 -24.25 10.69 -16.74
C ARG A 24 -24.04 12.18 -17.04
N LEU A 25 -25.11 12.97 -17.00
CA LEU A 25 -25.04 14.43 -17.09
C LEU A 25 -24.17 14.99 -15.98
N MET A 26 -23.28 15.89 -16.34
CA MET A 26 -22.43 16.62 -15.40
C MET A 26 -23.17 17.87 -14.91
N GLN A 27 -22.82 18.38 -13.73
CA GLN A 27 -23.38 19.65 -13.26
C GLN A 27 -23.04 20.81 -14.21
N GLU A 28 -21.92 20.73 -14.93
CA GLU A 28 -21.52 21.70 -15.96
C GLU A 28 -22.54 21.77 -17.12
N ASP A 29 -23.13 20.64 -17.52
CA ASP A 29 -24.13 20.61 -18.60
C ASP A 29 -25.38 21.39 -18.18
N ASN A 30 -25.89 21.09 -16.99
CA ASN A 30 -27.05 21.77 -16.41
C ASN A 30 -26.76 23.26 -16.13
N ALA A 31 -25.53 23.59 -15.72
CA ALA A 31 -25.09 24.96 -15.51
C ALA A 31 -25.09 25.76 -16.82
N ASN A 32 -24.61 25.16 -17.91
CA ASN A 32 -24.61 25.78 -19.23
C ASN A 32 -26.02 25.99 -19.76
N GLU A 33 -26.91 25.02 -19.58
CA GLU A 33 -28.34 25.16 -19.92
C GLU A 33 -28.99 26.29 -19.12
N LEU A 34 -28.80 26.32 -17.80
CA LEU A 34 -29.39 27.35 -16.95
C LEU A 34 -28.87 28.76 -17.28
N LYS A 35 -27.56 28.90 -17.54
CA LYS A 35 -26.94 30.15 -18.06
C LYS A 35 -27.61 30.58 -19.38
N GLN A 36 -27.88 29.64 -20.29
CA GLN A 36 -28.55 29.92 -21.55
C GLN A 36 -30.01 30.36 -21.36
N ILE A 37 -30.75 29.71 -20.46
CA ILE A 37 -32.13 30.09 -20.11
C ILE A 37 -32.16 31.53 -19.61
N PHE A 38 -31.31 31.88 -18.63
CA PHE A 38 -31.24 33.26 -18.12
C PHE A 38 -30.92 34.28 -19.21
N ARG A 39 -30.00 33.94 -20.13
CA ARG A 39 -29.66 34.79 -21.27
C ARG A 39 -30.86 35.00 -22.21
N VAL A 40 -31.58 33.94 -22.57
CA VAL A 40 -32.75 34.01 -23.47
C VAL A 40 -33.90 34.77 -22.82
N GLN A 41 -34.15 34.53 -21.54
CA GLN A 41 -35.19 35.19 -20.75
C GLN A 41 -34.81 36.60 -20.28
N ARG A 42 -33.58 37.05 -20.58
CA ARG A 42 -33.04 38.37 -20.22
C ARG A 42 -33.11 38.66 -18.71
N VAL A 43 -32.87 37.64 -17.89
CA VAL A 43 -32.83 37.80 -16.43
C VAL A 43 -31.58 38.62 -16.05
N PRO A 44 -31.71 39.70 -15.28
CA PRO A 44 -30.57 40.49 -14.81
C PRO A 44 -29.56 39.67 -13.98
N ALA A 45 -28.28 40.05 -14.04
CA ALA A 45 -27.20 39.27 -13.42
C ALA A 45 -27.25 39.25 -11.89
N ASP A 46 -27.73 40.34 -11.29
CA ASP A 46 -28.02 40.49 -9.88
C ASP A 46 -29.16 39.58 -9.40
N GLU A 47 -30.09 39.21 -10.27
CA GLU A 47 -31.19 38.28 -9.95
C GLU A 47 -30.81 36.82 -10.19
N TRP A 48 -30.16 36.50 -11.32
CA TRP A 48 -29.90 35.09 -11.65
C TRP A 48 -28.69 34.49 -10.93
N LYS A 49 -27.64 35.27 -10.62
CA LYS A 49 -26.44 34.75 -9.93
C LYS A 49 -26.76 34.15 -8.54
N PRO A 50 -27.59 34.77 -7.68
CA PRO A 50 -28.02 34.15 -6.43
C PRO A 50 -28.78 32.84 -6.62
N LEU A 51 -29.69 32.78 -7.60
CA LEU A 51 -30.44 31.57 -7.93
C LEU A 51 -29.50 30.46 -8.41
N PHE A 52 -28.57 30.79 -9.30
CA PHE A 52 -27.59 29.86 -9.83
C PHE A 52 -26.70 29.28 -8.72
N ARG A 53 -26.20 30.12 -7.81
CA ARG A 53 -25.44 29.66 -6.63
C ARG A 53 -26.26 28.75 -5.72
N SER A 54 -27.56 29.00 -5.59
CA SER A 54 -28.45 28.18 -4.77
C SER A 54 -28.73 26.80 -5.40
N VAL A 55 -28.93 26.74 -6.72
CA VAL A 55 -29.16 25.48 -7.46
C VAL A 55 -27.95 24.56 -7.38
N PHE A 56 -26.73 25.12 -7.49
CA PHE A 56 -25.48 24.36 -7.44
C PHE A 56 -24.80 24.39 -6.07
N TYR A 57 -25.51 24.80 -5.02
CA TYR A 57 -24.95 24.81 -3.67
C TYR A 57 -24.59 23.37 -3.25
N ALA A 58 -23.35 23.21 -2.82
CA ALA A 58 -22.85 21.96 -2.27
C ALA A 58 -21.97 22.25 -1.06
N VAL A 59 -22.13 21.46 0.01
CA VAL A 59 -21.25 21.56 1.17
C VAL A 59 -19.86 21.05 0.77
N SER A 60 -18.87 21.93 0.86
CA SER A 60 -17.48 21.58 0.57
C SER A 60 -16.96 20.57 1.59
N PRO A 61 -16.33 19.45 1.17
CA PRO A 61 -15.68 18.53 2.09
C PRO A 61 -14.30 19.05 2.56
N LYS A 62 -13.81 20.18 2.02
CA LYS A 62 -12.53 20.81 2.41
C LYS A 62 -12.59 21.18 3.90
N GLY A 63 -11.49 20.99 4.63
CA GLY A 63 -11.43 21.26 6.08
C GLY A 63 -12.11 20.23 7.00
N SER A 64 -12.79 19.20 6.47
CA SER A 64 -13.45 18.17 7.29
C SER A 64 -12.49 17.33 8.18
N ALA A 65 -11.20 17.31 7.84
CA ALA A 65 -10.15 16.59 8.57
C ALA A 65 -9.31 17.49 9.50
N GLU A 66 -9.60 18.78 9.58
CA GLU A 66 -8.81 19.76 10.35
C GLU A 66 -8.71 19.41 11.84
N GLN A 67 -9.80 18.95 12.44
CA GLN A 67 -9.86 18.53 13.85
C GLN A 67 -9.13 17.20 14.14
N ARG A 68 -8.69 16.47 13.11
CA ARG A 68 -8.02 15.17 13.24
C ARG A 68 -6.53 15.24 12.96
N VAL A 69 -5.97 16.45 12.86
CA VAL A 69 -4.54 16.64 12.64
C VAL A 69 -3.77 16.25 13.91
N GLY A 70 -2.75 15.40 13.76
CA GLY A 70 -1.88 14.99 14.86
C GLY A 70 -0.99 16.15 15.35
N GLN A 71 -0.51 16.04 16.59
CA GLN A 71 0.36 17.03 17.23
C GLN A 71 1.85 16.72 17.01
N ASP A 72 2.68 17.77 17.08
CA ASP A 72 4.14 17.67 16.99
C ASP A 72 4.71 16.98 18.26
N PRO A 73 5.52 15.92 18.10
CA PRO A 73 6.13 15.24 19.24
C PRO A 73 7.18 16.06 20.02
N LEU A 74 7.77 17.11 19.42
CA LEU A 74 8.71 18.02 20.07
C LEU A 74 8.03 19.29 20.63
N ALA A 75 6.80 19.57 20.20
CA ALA A 75 5.97 20.68 20.64
C ALA A 75 4.48 20.25 20.69
N PRO A 76 4.04 19.49 21.73
CA PRO A 76 2.73 18.81 21.76
C PRO A 76 1.51 19.74 21.67
N GLU A 77 1.69 21.03 21.92
CA GLU A 77 0.68 22.08 21.76
C GLU A 77 0.48 22.53 20.30
N GLN A 78 1.34 22.11 19.39
CA GLN A 78 1.35 22.54 18.00
C GLN A 78 0.95 21.43 17.03
N ALA A 79 0.06 21.77 16.09
CA ALA A 79 -0.35 20.85 15.04
C ALA A 79 0.79 20.59 14.04
N ARG A 80 0.86 19.35 13.53
CA ARG A 80 1.82 18.97 12.48
C ARG A 80 1.63 19.78 11.20
N ALA A 81 2.74 20.18 10.59
CA ALA A 81 2.74 20.97 9.37
C ALA A 81 2.22 20.19 8.14
N LEU A 82 1.76 20.92 7.12
CA LEU A 82 1.45 20.37 5.81
C LEU A 82 2.74 19.96 5.09
N LYS A 83 2.74 18.85 4.36
CA LYS A 83 3.86 18.57 3.44
C LYS A 83 3.94 19.58 2.28
N ALA A 84 2.86 20.29 1.98
CA ALA A 84 2.88 21.38 0.99
C ALA A 84 3.48 22.69 1.54
N SER A 85 3.61 22.87 2.86
CA SER A 85 4.10 24.14 3.42
C SER A 85 5.54 24.41 2.99
N LEU A 86 5.89 25.69 2.88
CA LEU A 86 7.26 26.10 2.56
C LEU A 86 8.20 25.65 3.68
N ALA A 87 7.79 25.81 4.94
CA ALA A 87 8.57 25.34 6.09
C ALA A 87 8.96 23.85 6.00
N PHE A 88 8.05 22.97 5.55
CA PHE A 88 8.38 21.56 5.37
C PHE A 88 9.26 21.33 4.15
N GLN A 89 8.99 21.99 3.02
CA GLN A 89 9.79 21.80 1.80
C GLN A 89 11.24 22.27 2.01
N GLU A 90 11.45 23.36 2.73
CA GLU A 90 12.77 23.86 3.14
C GLU A 90 13.47 22.91 4.10
N TYR A 91 12.78 22.48 5.16
CA TYR A 91 13.28 21.47 6.10
C TYR A 91 13.71 20.20 5.38
N ARG A 92 12.89 19.70 4.46
CA ARG A 92 13.16 18.51 3.67
C ARG A 92 14.44 18.66 2.86
N ILE A 93 14.65 19.81 2.23
CA ILE A 93 15.89 20.11 1.50
C ILE A 93 17.08 20.10 2.47
N ALA A 94 17.01 20.84 3.58
CA ALA A 94 18.09 20.92 4.57
C ALA A 94 18.43 19.54 5.16
N ASN A 95 17.43 18.74 5.55
CA ASN A 95 17.60 17.39 6.08
C ASN A 95 18.27 16.46 5.04
N VAL A 96 17.91 16.55 3.76
CA VAL A 96 18.59 15.77 2.72
C VAL A 96 20.04 16.20 2.57
N ILE A 97 20.33 17.50 2.58
CA ILE A 97 21.68 18.03 2.44
C ILE A 97 22.57 17.56 3.60
N THR A 98 22.10 17.60 4.85
CA THR A 98 22.90 17.20 6.02
C THR A 98 23.22 15.70 6.05
N ASN A 99 22.47 14.87 5.32
CA ASN A 99 22.72 13.43 5.17
C ASN A 99 23.76 13.08 4.10
N LEU A 100 24.14 14.03 3.24
CA LEU A 100 25.15 13.82 2.20
C LEU A 100 26.56 13.80 2.80
N ARG A 101 27.46 13.05 2.16
CA ARG A 101 28.88 12.96 2.52
C ARG A 101 29.74 13.14 1.27
N ILE A 102 30.88 13.79 1.43
CA ILE A 102 31.88 13.93 0.37
C ILE A 102 33.04 12.98 0.66
N LYS A 103 33.39 12.16 -0.33
CA LYS A 103 34.60 11.36 -0.33
C LYS A 103 35.77 12.23 -0.81
N ASP A 104 36.67 12.53 0.12
CA ASP A 104 37.85 13.33 -0.16
C ASP A 104 38.96 12.53 -0.89
N ALA A 105 40.12 13.17 -1.09
CA ALA A 105 41.28 12.54 -1.71
C ALA A 105 41.95 11.47 -0.84
N SER A 106 41.76 11.50 0.49
CA SER A 106 42.25 10.48 1.43
C SER A 106 41.34 9.24 1.47
N ALA A 107 40.20 9.29 0.77
CA ALA A 107 39.14 8.30 0.72
C ALA A 107 38.25 8.23 1.98
N GLU A 108 38.37 9.20 2.90
CA GLU A 108 37.49 9.35 4.05
C GLU A 108 36.19 10.08 3.68
N LEU A 109 35.13 9.78 4.42
CA LEU A 109 33.82 10.42 4.24
C LEU A 109 33.68 11.57 5.22
N ARG A 110 33.62 12.81 4.72
CA ARG A 110 33.35 13.98 5.54
C ARG A 110 31.93 14.52 5.35
N LYS A 111 31.43 15.23 6.37
CA LYS A 111 30.22 16.07 6.26
C LYS A 111 30.47 17.23 5.29
N LEU A 112 29.39 17.76 4.71
CA LEU A 112 29.44 19.05 3.99
C LEU A 112 29.71 20.17 5.00
N THR A 113 30.53 21.14 4.61
CA THR A 113 30.75 22.35 5.42
C THR A 113 29.50 23.24 5.41
N VAL A 114 29.40 24.16 6.37
CA VAL A 114 28.30 25.15 6.41
C VAL A 114 28.14 25.89 5.09
N ASP A 115 29.24 26.38 4.50
CA ASP A 115 29.22 27.10 3.23
C ASP A 115 28.76 26.22 2.05
N GLU A 116 29.20 24.95 2.00
CA GLU A 116 28.73 23.99 1.00
C GLU A 116 27.24 23.69 1.15
N LYS A 117 26.76 23.54 2.40
CA LYS A 117 25.34 23.31 2.69
C LYS A 117 24.48 24.49 2.24
N GLN A 118 24.86 25.71 2.59
CA GLN A 118 24.15 26.93 2.17
C GLN A 118 24.17 27.09 0.66
N SER A 119 25.32 26.88 0.02
CA SER A 119 25.45 26.96 -1.44
C SER A 119 24.53 25.97 -2.17
N ILE A 120 24.45 24.71 -1.70
CA ILE A 120 23.50 23.72 -2.26
C ILE A 120 22.06 24.13 -1.96
N TYR A 121 21.77 24.56 -0.73
CA TYR A 121 20.44 24.94 -0.31
C TYR A 121 19.87 26.07 -1.17
N ASP A 122 20.66 27.13 -1.40
CA ASP A 122 20.25 28.28 -2.22
C ASP A 122 19.95 27.88 -3.67
N GLN A 123 20.74 26.97 -4.24
CA GLN A 123 20.46 26.42 -5.58
C GLN A 123 19.15 25.61 -5.62
N LEU A 124 18.85 24.86 -4.56
CA LEU A 124 17.65 24.01 -4.49
C LEU A 124 16.37 24.78 -4.15
N VAL A 125 16.48 25.87 -3.40
CA VAL A 125 15.36 26.76 -3.04
C VAL A 125 15.05 27.77 -4.15
N SER A 126 16.01 28.04 -5.05
CA SER A 126 15.80 28.90 -6.21
C SER A 126 14.52 28.52 -7.00
N PRO A 127 13.70 29.50 -7.41
CA PRO A 127 12.43 29.27 -8.11
C PRO A 127 12.60 28.78 -9.57
N SER A 128 13.81 28.38 -9.98
CA SER A 128 14.06 27.84 -11.31
C SER A 128 13.28 26.53 -11.56
N SER A 129 12.60 26.46 -12.71
CA SER A 129 11.94 25.25 -13.22
C SER A 129 12.92 24.24 -13.83
N GLU A 130 14.21 24.55 -13.88
CA GLU A 130 15.19 23.64 -14.46
C GLU A 130 15.44 22.44 -13.54
N ASP A 131 15.45 21.25 -14.16
CA ASP A 131 15.74 19.98 -13.51
C ASP A 131 17.21 19.96 -13.05
N ILE A 132 17.45 20.24 -11.76
CA ILE A 132 18.78 20.12 -11.16
C ILE A 132 19.05 18.66 -10.80
N THR A 133 20.19 18.13 -11.20
CA THR A 133 20.67 16.81 -10.83
C THR A 133 21.76 16.87 -9.76
N TRP A 134 22.02 15.75 -9.09
CA TRP A 134 23.18 15.64 -8.19
C TRP A 134 24.51 15.90 -8.89
N SER A 135 24.61 15.65 -10.20
CA SER A 135 25.81 15.95 -10.97
C SER A 135 26.00 17.45 -11.13
N ASP A 136 24.92 18.19 -11.44
CA ASP A 136 24.99 19.64 -11.64
C ASP A 136 25.40 20.36 -10.34
N LEU A 137 24.87 19.90 -9.18
CA LEU A 137 25.29 20.40 -7.87
C LEU A 137 26.77 20.09 -7.56
N CYS A 138 27.24 18.90 -7.96
CA CYS A 138 28.64 18.53 -7.78
C CYS A 138 29.53 19.40 -8.65
N ASP A 139 29.18 19.61 -9.92
CA ASP A 139 29.93 20.45 -10.84
C ASP A 139 29.98 21.91 -10.35
N PHE A 140 28.87 22.43 -9.81
CA PHE A 140 28.81 23.76 -9.19
C PHE A 140 29.77 23.91 -8.01
N LEU A 141 29.92 22.87 -7.19
CA LEU A 141 30.83 22.86 -6.04
C LEU A 141 32.26 22.40 -6.41
N GLY A 142 32.54 22.07 -7.66
CA GLY A 142 33.84 21.57 -8.09
C GLY A 142 34.15 20.11 -7.67
N PHE A 143 33.13 19.32 -7.33
CA PHE A 143 33.26 17.91 -6.99
C PHE A 143 32.89 17.00 -8.17
N LYS A 144 33.51 15.82 -8.24
CA LYS A 144 33.05 14.76 -9.14
C LYS A 144 31.83 14.06 -8.54
N ARG A 145 30.83 13.71 -9.35
CA ARG A 145 29.65 12.95 -8.89
C ARG A 145 29.99 11.66 -8.13
N SER A 146 31.11 11.01 -8.44
CA SER A 146 31.58 9.80 -7.74
C SER A 146 31.97 10.05 -6.28
N GLN A 147 32.31 11.29 -5.92
CA GLN A 147 32.69 11.70 -4.56
C GLN A 147 31.47 11.90 -3.66
N LEU A 148 30.31 12.22 -4.22
CA LEU A 148 29.08 12.39 -3.45
C LEU A 148 28.48 11.04 -3.03
N LYS A 149 28.40 10.83 -1.71
CA LYS A 149 27.78 9.67 -1.05
C LYS A 149 26.57 10.12 -0.21
N GLY A 150 25.73 9.18 0.18
CA GLY A 150 24.45 9.42 0.88
C GLY A 150 23.22 9.34 -0.03
N VAL A 151 23.35 9.53 -1.35
CA VAL A 151 22.22 9.31 -2.28
C VAL A 151 21.72 7.87 -2.18
N GLY A 152 20.42 7.68 -1.94
CA GLY A 152 19.78 6.39 -1.70
C GLY A 152 19.72 5.94 -0.24
N SER A 153 20.35 6.66 0.70
CA SER A 153 20.16 6.43 2.14
C SER A 153 18.79 6.92 2.59
N LEU A 154 18.34 6.41 3.73
CA LEU A 154 17.19 6.95 4.45
C LEU A 154 17.65 8.20 5.21
N THR A 155 16.80 9.22 5.30
CA THR A 155 17.02 10.36 6.21
C THR A 155 16.95 9.90 7.67
N GLU A 156 17.58 10.64 8.58
CA GLU A 156 17.63 10.31 10.02
C GLU A 156 16.25 10.25 10.69
N ASP A 157 15.25 10.99 10.19
CA ASP A 157 13.85 10.91 10.64
C ASP A 157 13.09 9.72 10.04
N GLY A 158 13.71 8.97 9.12
CA GLY A 158 13.07 7.84 8.44
C GLY A 158 12.00 8.23 7.42
N GLU A 159 11.72 9.54 7.23
CA GLU A 159 10.61 10.00 6.40
C GLU A 159 10.85 9.83 4.90
N GLU A 160 12.11 9.95 4.46
CA GLU A 160 12.42 9.95 3.03
C GLU A 160 13.69 9.17 2.71
N ARG A 161 13.66 8.43 1.60
CA ARG A 161 14.87 7.90 0.99
C ARG A 161 15.39 8.91 -0.03
N ILE A 162 16.63 9.37 0.15
CA ILE A 162 17.26 10.36 -0.72
C ILE A 162 17.23 9.86 -2.16
N SER A 163 16.44 10.51 -2.99
CA SER A 163 16.15 10.05 -4.34
C SER A 163 17.34 10.30 -5.29
N SER A 164 17.30 9.71 -6.48
CA SER A 164 18.29 9.98 -7.54
C SER A 164 18.25 11.42 -8.06
N ARG A 165 17.22 12.20 -7.68
CA ARG A 165 17.11 13.64 -7.92
C ARG A 165 17.11 14.41 -6.59
N PRO A 166 17.80 15.56 -6.50
CA PRO A 166 17.70 16.46 -5.36
C PRO A 166 16.25 16.92 -5.10
N PRO A 167 15.85 17.09 -3.83
CA PRO A 167 14.56 17.71 -3.50
C PRO A 167 14.57 19.20 -3.90
N ARG A 168 13.40 19.71 -4.29
CA ARG A 168 13.15 21.12 -4.62
C ARG A 168 11.86 21.56 -3.93
N LEU A 169 11.62 22.88 -3.88
CA LEU A 169 10.36 23.45 -3.41
C LEU A 169 9.20 23.07 -4.33
N THR A 170 8.64 21.88 -4.12
CA THR A 170 7.69 21.27 -5.05
C THR A 170 6.42 22.11 -5.17
N SER A 171 5.94 22.68 -4.06
CA SER A 171 4.78 23.58 -4.05
C SER A 171 4.98 24.80 -4.95
N VAL A 172 6.16 25.43 -4.87
CA VAL A 172 6.53 26.58 -5.73
C VAL A 172 6.63 26.16 -7.18
N GLN A 173 7.26 25.01 -7.48
CA GLN A 173 7.32 24.49 -8.85
C GLN A 173 5.91 24.31 -9.44
N ARG A 174 4.98 23.72 -8.68
CA ARG A 174 3.58 23.51 -9.13
C ARG A 174 2.84 24.83 -9.38
N ILE A 175 3.15 25.87 -8.62
CA ILE A 175 2.62 27.22 -8.86
C ILE A 175 3.17 27.81 -10.16
N TYR A 176 4.47 27.66 -10.44
CA TYR A 176 5.10 28.17 -11.66
C TYR A 176 4.79 27.35 -12.92
N GLU A 177 4.51 26.06 -12.76
CA GLU A 177 4.07 25.11 -13.79
C GLU A 177 2.56 25.12 -14.03
N SER A 178 1.82 25.97 -13.31
CA SER A 178 0.37 26.09 -13.44
C SER A 178 -0.08 26.47 -14.85
N ASP A 179 -1.36 26.25 -15.14
CA ASP A 179 -1.95 26.49 -16.46
C ASP A 179 -1.67 27.93 -16.94
N ASN A 180 -1.36 28.08 -18.23
CA ASN A 180 -0.99 29.35 -18.85
C ASN A 180 -1.99 30.49 -18.58
N LYS A 181 -3.27 30.17 -18.38
CA LYS A 181 -4.31 31.17 -18.10
C LYS A 181 -4.18 31.83 -16.73
N ILE A 182 -3.74 31.09 -15.70
CA ILE A 182 -3.62 31.61 -14.33
C ILE A 182 -2.17 31.81 -13.89
N ARG A 183 -1.21 31.25 -14.62
CA ARG A 183 0.21 31.32 -14.30
C ARG A 183 0.71 32.76 -14.14
N LYS A 184 0.39 33.65 -15.07
CA LYS A 184 0.84 35.06 -15.02
C LYS A 184 0.34 35.79 -13.76
N PRO A 185 -0.98 35.85 -13.49
CA PRO A 185 -1.48 36.53 -12.29
C PRO A 185 -1.05 35.82 -11.00
N LEU A 186 -1.06 34.49 -10.95
CA LEU A 186 -0.65 33.74 -9.76
C LEU A 186 0.84 33.95 -9.43
N VAL A 187 1.72 33.89 -10.43
CA VAL A 187 3.16 34.15 -10.23
C VAL A 187 3.42 35.62 -9.88
N ALA A 188 2.67 36.56 -10.46
CA ALA A 188 2.78 37.97 -10.09
C ALA A 188 2.40 38.21 -8.63
N TRP A 189 1.28 37.66 -8.19
CA TRP A 189 0.85 37.70 -6.78
C TRP A 189 1.88 37.01 -5.88
N TRP A 190 2.36 35.83 -6.26
CA TRP A 190 3.37 35.09 -5.49
C TRP A 190 4.67 35.89 -5.30
N LYS A 191 5.09 36.67 -6.30
CA LYS A 191 6.30 37.50 -6.20
C LYS A 191 6.14 38.73 -5.29
N SER A 192 4.92 39.24 -5.14
CA SER A 192 4.64 40.39 -4.27
C SER A 192 4.21 40.01 -2.86
N ALA A 193 3.67 38.80 -2.70
CA ALA A 193 3.19 38.27 -1.43
C ALA A 193 4.35 37.88 -0.49
N SER A 194 4.11 38.06 0.80
CA SER A 194 4.97 37.63 1.90
C SER A 194 4.88 36.12 2.15
N ASP A 195 5.86 35.57 2.89
CA ASP A 195 5.89 34.15 3.24
C ASP A 195 4.63 33.68 3.98
N ASN A 196 4.05 34.53 4.84
CA ASN A 196 2.80 34.22 5.53
C ASN A 196 1.62 34.13 4.56
N GLU A 197 1.56 35.01 3.57
CA GLU A 197 0.53 34.97 2.53
C GLU A 197 0.71 33.75 1.62
N HIS A 198 1.96 33.37 1.29
CA HIS A 198 2.25 32.11 0.58
C HIS A 198 1.71 30.89 1.31
N GLU A 199 1.95 30.80 2.62
CA GLU A 199 1.42 29.71 3.45
C GLU A 199 -0.12 29.71 3.49
N ALA A 200 -0.75 30.88 3.56
CA ALA A 200 -2.21 31.01 3.49
C ALA A 200 -2.77 30.50 2.15
N MET A 201 -2.14 30.87 1.03
CA MET A 201 -2.51 30.37 -0.30
C MET A 201 -2.34 28.84 -0.39
N ILE A 202 -1.22 28.29 0.10
CA ILE A 202 -0.98 26.84 0.13
C ILE A 202 -2.07 26.10 0.93
N ARG A 203 -2.49 26.64 2.08
CA ARG A 203 -3.56 26.04 2.90
C ARG A 203 -4.90 26.00 2.17
N LEU A 204 -5.27 27.08 1.47
CA LEU A 204 -6.49 27.16 0.66
C LEU A 204 -6.47 26.16 -0.50
N LEU A 205 -5.32 26.02 -1.20
CA LEU A 205 -5.16 25.09 -2.32
C LEU A 205 -5.06 23.62 -1.89
N SER A 206 -4.57 23.33 -0.68
CA SER A 206 -4.34 21.97 -0.19
C SER A 206 -5.59 21.27 0.39
N ASN A 207 -6.78 21.84 0.18
CA ASN A 207 -8.07 21.32 0.66
C ASN A 207 -8.16 21.14 2.19
N THR A 208 -7.22 21.75 2.92
CA THR A 208 -7.08 21.57 4.37
C THR A 208 -7.90 22.54 5.19
N VAL A 209 -8.35 23.62 4.56
CA VAL A 209 -9.17 24.67 5.15
C VAL A 209 -10.38 24.89 4.26
N ASP A 210 -11.51 25.21 4.89
CA ASP A 210 -12.72 25.64 4.19
C ASP A 210 -12.66 27.16 4.00
N ILE A 211 -12.67 27.63 2.75
CA ILE A 211 -12.51 29.04 2.42
C ILE A 211 -13.59 29.91 3.08
N ASP A 212 -14.81 29.37 3.23
CA ASP A 212 -15.92 30.11 3.83
C ASP A 212 -15.74 30.30 5.35
N LYS A 213 -15.03 29.37 6.01
CA LYS A 213 -14.75 29.47 7.46
C LYS A 213 -13.66 30.47 7.79
N VAL A 214 -12.71 30.68 6.88
CA VAL A 214 -11.56 31.58 7.09
C VAL A 214 -11.70 32.90 6.32
N ARG A 215 -12.87 33.15 5.72
CA ARG A 215 -13.12 34.36 4.92
C ARG A 215 -12.98 35.66 5.72
N GLU A 216 -13.26 35.63 7.02
CA GLU A 216 -13.10 36.77 7.93
C GLU A 216 -11.72 36.83 8.59
N ASP A 217 -10.85 35.84 8.36
CA ASP A 217 -9.52 35.80 8.94
C ASP A 217 -8.54 36.65 8.11
N VAL A 218 -7.98 37.67 8.76
CA VAL A 218 -7.02 38.62 8.18
C VAL A 218 -5.79 37.91 7.60
N ALA A 219 -5.39 36.75 8.15
CA ALA A 219 -4.26 35.98 7.65
C ALA A 219 -4.49 35.42 6.23
N TYR A 220 -5.74 35.24 5.81
CA TYR A 220 -6.10 34.73 4.49
C TYR A 220 -6.58 35.80 3.53
N ALA A 221 -6.80 37.04 3.99
CA ALA A 221 -7.46 38.11 3.22
C ALA A 221 -6.83 38.33 1.84
N SER A 222 -5.50 38.47 1.76
CA SER A 222 -4.76 38.68 0.50
C SER A 222 -4.90 37.51 -0.49
N ALA A 223 -4.87 36.28 0.01
CA ALA A 223 -5.03 35.08 -0.81
C ALA A 223 -6.48 34.90 -1.29
N ILE A 224 -7.46 35.20 -0.42
CA ILE A 224 -8.89 35.14 -0.77
C ILE A 224 -9.24 36.24 -1.77
N GLU A 225 -8.73 37.46 -1.60
CA GLU A 225 -8.92 38.56 -2.56
C GLU A 225 -8.38 38.19 -3.95
N PHE A 226 -7.21 37.55 -4.01
CA PHE A 226 -6.68 37.02 -5.26
C PHE A 226 -7.63 36.00 -5.89
N ILE A 227 -8.13 35.02 -5.11
CA ILE A 227 -9.04 33.97 -5.60
C ILE A 227 -10.37 34.58 -6.07
N ASP A 228 -10.95 35.50 -5.31
CA ASP A 228 -12.21 36.18 -5.62
C ASP A 228 -12.10 37.07 -6.88
N GLY A 229 -10.88 37.52 -7.21
CA GLY A 229 -10.59 38.29 -8.42
C GLY A 229 -10.48 37.46 -9.71
N LEU A 230 -10.50 36.12 -9.62
CA LEU A 230 -10.40 35.23 -10.78
C LEU A 230 -11.78 35.00 -11.44
N ASP A 231 -11.79 34.79 -12.76
CA ASP A 231 -12.98 34.34 -13.48
C ASP A 231 -13.20 32.81 -13.36
N ASP A 232 -14.38 32.31 -13.78
CA ASP A 232 -14.77 30.90 -13.66
C ASP A 232 -13.73 29.92 -14.29
N ASP A 233 -13.13 30.31 -15.42
CA ASP A 233 -12.15 29.51 -16.15
C ASP A 233 -10.81 29.51 -15.42
N ALA A 234 -10.36 30.65 -14.90
CA ALA A 234 -9.20 30.76 -14.02
C ALA A 234 -9.37 29.98 -12.72
N LEU A 235 -10.52 30.04 -12.06
CA LEU A 235 -10.82 29.26 -10.84
C LEU A 235 -10.71 27.75 -11.10
N THR A 236 -11.28 27.28 -12.21
CA THR A 236 -11.18 25.88 -12.62
C THR A 236 -9.72 25.45 -12.83
N LYS A 237 -8.90 26.33 -13.40
CA LYS A 237 -7.46 26.07 -13.57
C LYS A 237 -6.68 26.15 -12.27
N LEU A 238 -7.09 27.00 -11.33
CA LEU A 238 -6.48 27.08 -10.01
C LEU A 238 -6.69 25.77 -9.23
N ASP A 239 -7.88 25.17 -9.28
CA ASP A 239 -8.16 23.86 -8.66
C ASP A 239 -7.34 22.71 -9.27
N SER A 240 -6.77 22.88 -10.47
CA SER A 240 -5.89 21.89 -11.10
C SER A 240 -4.45 21.92 -10.57
N VAL A 241 -4.09 22.88 -9.71
CA VAL A 241 -2.77 22.97 -9.10
C VAL A 241 -2.60 21.89 -8.03
N ASP A 242 -1.97 20.79 -8.42
CA ASP A 242 -1.75 19.60 -7.59
C ASP A 242 -0.55 19.78 -6.63
N LEU A 243 -0.83 20.18 -5.39
CA LEU A 243 0.16 20.36 -4.33
C LEU A 243 0.48 19.05 -3.57
N PRO A 244 1.69 18.92 -2.98
CA PRO A 244 2.05 17.76 -2.17
C PRO A 244 1.05 17.49 -1.04
N SER A 245 0.51 16.29 -0.97
CA SER A 245 -0.41 15.88 0.10
C SER A 245 0.33 15.28 1.31
N GLY A 246 -0.32 15.32 2.48
CA GLY A 246 0.16 14.71 3.72
C GLY A 246 0.53 15.71 4.82
N ARG A 247 0.97 15.18 5.96
CA ARG A 247 1.46 15.92 7.12
C ARG A 247 2.91 15.52 7.43
N ALA A 248 3.71 16.47 7.87
CA ALA A 248 5.06 16.25 8.40
C ALA A 248 5.02 15.63 9.81
N ALA A 249 6.15 15.11 10.30
CA ALA A 249 6.27 14.71 11.70
C ALA A 249 6.17 15.90 12.68
N TYR A 250 6.65 17.08 12.29
CA TYR A 250 6.81 18.25 13.16
C TYR A 250 5.89 19.43 12.75
N SER A 251 5.74 20.41 13.64
CA SER A 251 5.00 21.65 13.41
C SER A 251 5.79 22.61 12.52
N VAL A 252 5.13 23.67 12.03
CA VAL A 252 5.77 24.71 11.21
C VAL A 252 6.94 25.36 11.97
N GLU A 253 6.75 25.69 13.25
CA GLU A 253 7.77 26.36 14.06
C GLU A 253 8.97 25.45 14.32
N THR A 254 8.73 24.19 14.66
CA THR A 254 9.79 23.19 14.87
C THR A 254 10.60 22.98 13.59
N LEU A 255 9.95 22.85 12.44
CA LEU A 255 10.61 22.71 11.15
C LEU A 255 11.52 23.92 10.85
N GLN A 256 11.03 25.14 11.06
CA GLN A 256 11.84 26.35 10.85
C GLN A 256 13.07 26.40 11.76
N LYS A 257 12.93 26.05 13.04
CA LYS A 257 14.06 25.99 14.00
C LYS A 257 15.10 24.96 13.56
N LEU A 258 14.65 23.75 13.22
CA LEU A 258 15.52 22.66 12.75
C LEU A 258 16.26 23.04 11.45
N THR A 259 15.55 23.59 10.47
CA THR A 259 16.14 24.06 9.20
C THR A 259 17.25 25.05 9.45
N ARG A 260 16.99 26.08 10.28
CA ARG A 260 17.99 27.10 10.60
C ARG A 260 19.23 26.47 11.23
N GLN A 261 19.05 25.65 12.27
CA GLN A 261 20.16 24.99 12.98
C GLN A 261 21.00 24.14 12.02
N MET A 262 20.37 23.31 11.19
CA MET A 262 21.05 22.44 10.22
C MET A 262 21.83 23.21 9.15
N LEU A 263 21.38 24.41 8.77
CA LEU A 263 22.04 25.21 7.73
C LEU A 263 23.13 26.14 8.25
N THR A 264 23.08 26.53 9.53
CA THR A 264 24.05 27.51 10.11
C THR A 264 25.13 26.88 10.99
N THR A 265 25.05 25.58 11.27
CA THR A 265 26.01 24.86 12.12
C THR A 265 26.48 23.57 11.44
N ASP A 266 27.38 22.80 12.04
CA ASP A 266 27.79 21.47 11.53
C ASP A 266 26.81 20.33 11.93
N ASP A 267 25.70 20.69 12.55
CA ASP A 267 24.67 19.75 12.99
C ASP A 267 23.99 19.07 11.79
N ASP A 268 23.74 17.78 11.93
CA ASP A 268 22.72 17.08 11.15
C ASP A 268 21.38 17.12 11.90
N LEU A 269 20.34 16.46 11.39
CA LEU A 269 19.04 16.47 12.05
C LEU A 269 19.09 15.93 13.49
N HIS A 270 19.96 14.95 13.73
CA HIS A 270 20.09 14.33 15.04
C HIS A 270 20.64 15.32 16.07
N GLU A 271 21.78 15.93 15.75
CA GLU A 271 22.38 16.95 16.62
C GLU A 271 21.50 18.20 16.74
N ALA A 272 20.84 18.62 15.66
CA ALA A 272 19.94 19.78 15.70
C ALA A 272 18.76 19.57 16.66
N ARG A 273 18.20 18.35 16.72
CA ARG A 273 17.15 18.02 17.69
C ARG A 273 17.66 18.08 19.12
N LYS A 274 18.86 17.55 19.38
CA LYS A 274 19.49 17.58 20.70
C LYS A 274 19.74 19.01 21.17
N THR A 275 20.35 19.83 20.30
CA THR A 275 20.70 21.22 20.62
C THR A 275 19.45 22.07 20.89
N LEU A 276 18.38 21.91 20.10
CA LEU A 276 17.20 22.78 20.19
C LEU A 276 16.17 22.31 21.22
N PHE A 277 16.03 21.00 21.42
CA PHE A 277 14.94 20.41 22.19
C PHE A 277 15.42 19.55 23.38
N ASN A 278 16.74 19.49 23.63
CA ASN A 278 17.35 18.73 24.72
C ASN A 278 16.91 17.26 24.76
N VAL A 279 16.73 16.65 23.59
CA VAL A 279 16.46 15.22 23.46
C VAL A 279 17.76 14.40 23.54
N THR A 280 17.66 13.09 23.76
CA THR A 280 18.83 12.20 23.83
C THR A 280 19.24 11.61 22.49
N ASP A 281 20.42 10.98 22.45
CA ASP A 281 20.93 10.29 21.25
C ASP A 281 20.03 9.14 20.78
N SER A 282 19.29 8.53 21.69
CA SER A 282 18.34 7.47 21.38
C SER A 282 16.94 7.99 21.07
N TRP A 283 16.71 9.30 21.08
CA TRP A 283 15.36 9.85 20.96
C TRP A 283 14.70 9.53 19.62
N ARG A 284 13.43 9.14 19.69
CA ARG A 284 12.58 8.91 18.52
C ARG A 284 11.20 9.53 18.75
N PRO A 285 10.50 9.97 17.69
CA PRO A 285 9.14 10.45 17.83
C PRO A 285 8.22 9.32 18.32
N PRO A 286 7.27 9.60 19.23
CA PRO A 286 6.29 8.63 19.67
C PRO A 286 5.52 7.96 18.54
N ALA A 287 5.28 6.66 18.71
CA ALA A 287 4.40 5.91 17.84
C ALA A 287 3.00 5.79 18.42
N ASP A 288 2.02 5.75 17.52
CA ASP A 288 0.64 5.50 17.90
C ASP A 288 0.50 4.11 18.53
N PRO A 289 -0.49 3.89 19.41
CA PRO A 289 -0.76 2.56 19.94
C PRO A 289 -0.91 1.50 18.85
N ILE A 290 -0.46 0.27 19.11
CA ILE A 290 -0.51 -0.83 18.12
C ILE A 290 -1.92 -1.00 17.54
N GLY A 291 -2.97 -0.84 18.36
CA GLY A 291 -4.36 -0.99 17.95
C GLY A 291 -5.05 0.26 17.36
N GLU A 292 -4.36 1.40 17.28
CA GLU A 292 -4.97 2.68 16.85
C GLU A 292 -5.43 2.61 15.37
N PRO A 293 -6.69 2.91 15.04
CA PRO A 293 -7.19 2.83 13.67
C PRO A 293 -6.50 3.82 12.71
N LEU A 294 -6.21 3.34 11.50
CA LEU A 294 -5.67 4.11 10.39
C LEU A 294 -6.73 4.51 9.36
N GLY A 295 -7.98 4.04 9.52
CA GLY A 295 -9.10 4.34 8.64
C GLY A 295 -9.24 3.38 7.44
N ASN A 296 -8.34 2.40 7.31
CA ASN A 296 -8.50 1.29 6.36
C ASN A 296 -9.05 0.07 7.11
N PRO A 297 -10.31 -0.36 6.84
CA PRO A 297 -10.94 -1.44 7.60
C PRO A 297 -10.18 -2.77 7.63
N SER A 298 -9.42 -3.09 6.57
CA SER A 298 -8.63 -4.32 6.51
C SER A 298 -7.39 -4.22 7.41
N VAL A 299 -6.73 -3.06 7.38
CA VAL A 299 -5.57 -2.75 8.23
C VAL A 299 -5.98 -2.67 9.70
N ASP A 300 -7.05 -1.92 10.00
CA ASP A 300 -7.52 -1.69 11.38
C ASP A 300 -7.90 -3.01 12.06
N ARG A 301 -8.49 -3.94 11.30
CA ARG A 301 -8.76 -5.30 11.79
C ARG A 301 -7.47 -6.04 12.17
N VAL A 302 -6.41 -5.92 11.37
CA VAL A 302 -5.11 -6.56 11.65
C VAL A 302 -4.48 -5.92 12.89
N LEU A 303 -4.38 -4.59 12.94
CA LEU A 303 -3.86 -3.85 14.08
C LEU A 303 -4.54 -4.22 15.39
N LYS A 304 -5.87 -4.25 15.40
CA LYS A 304 -6.66 -4.65 16.57
C LYS A 304 -6.38 -6.10 17.01
N ASN A 305 -6.26 -7.02 16.05
CA ASN A 305 -5.98 -8.42 16.35
C ASN A 305 -4.55 -8.62 16.88
N VAL A 306 -3.55 -7.96 16.26
CA VAL A 306 -2.16 -8.02 16.69
C VAL A 306 -2.01 -7.41 18.08
N ASN A 307 -2.58 -6.23 18.33
CA ASN A 307 -2.60 -5.61 19.65
C ASN A 307 -3.16 -6.57 20.71
N ARG A 308 -4.37 -7.11 20.48
CA ARG A 308 -5.00 -8.05 21.41
C ARG A 308 -4.14 -9.29 21.66
N TYR A 309 -3.54 -9.84 20.60
CA TYR A 309 -2.68 -11.01 20.72
C TYR A 309 -1.45 -10.71 21.57
N LEU A 310 -0.71 -9.63 21.26
CA LEU A 310 0.49 -9.23 21.98
C LEU A 310 0.21 -8.90 23.45
N MET A 311 -0.87 -8.16 23.75
CA MET A 311 -1.24 -7.85 25.13
C MET A 311 -1.54 -9.13 25.93
N ASN A 312 -2.26 -10.08 25.34
CA ASN A 312 -2.57 -11.35 25.99
C ASN A 312 -1.32 -12.22 26.19
N CYS A 313 -0.41 -12.24 25.21
CA CYS A 313 0.88 -12.93 25.33
C CYS A 313 1.72 -12.33 26.45
N GLN A 314 1.83 -11.01 26.49
CA GLN A 314 2.58 -10.30 27.53
C GLN A 314 2.00 -10.54 28.92
N GLN A 315 0.68 -10.47 29.06
CA GLN A 315 0.01 -10.76 30.33
C GLN A 315 0.27 -12.19 30.81
N ARG A 316 0.37 -13.15 29.89
CA ARG A 316 0.52 -14.57 30.24
C ARG A 316 1.98 -14.99 30.44
N TRP A 317 2.92 -14.45 29.67
CA TRP A 317 4.30 -14.94 29.56
C TRP A 317 5.37 -13.85 29.77
N GLY A 318 4.99 -12.60 29.98
CA GLY A 318 5.92 -11.47 30.08
C GLY A 318 6.35 -10.93 28.71
N ASN A 319 7.33 -10.00 28.73
CA ASN A 319 7.80 -9.37 27.50
C ASN A 319 8.46 -10.40 26.57
N PRO A 320 8.14 -10.37 25.27
CA PRO A 320 8.78 -11.25 24.30
C PRO A 320 10.25 -10.83 24.09
N VAL A 321 11.13 -11.82 23.91
CA VAL A 321 12.53 -11.58 23.49
C VAL A 321 12.58 -10.96 22.09
N SER A 322 11.72 -11.44 21.18
CA SER A 322 11.60 -10.91 19.83
C SER A 322 10.18 -10.99 19.28
N VAL A 323 9.83 -10.06 18.40
CA VAL A 323 8.60 -10.04 17.61
C VAL A 323 8.95 -9.99 16.13
N ASN A 324 8.73 -11.10 15.44
CA ASN A 324 9.03 -11.23 14.01
C ASN A 324 7.74 -11.16 13.19
N ILE A 325 7.73 -10.30 12.17
CA ILE A 325 6.55 -9.99 11.35
C ILE A 325 6.82 -10.43 9.92
N GLU A 326 5.98 -11.28 9.35
CA GLU A 326 5.97 -11.55 7.91
C GLU A 326 4.96 -10.66 7.20
N HIS A 327 5.41 -9.90 6.21
CA HIS A 327 4.52 -9.10 5.38
C HIS A 327 4.18 -9.77 4.04
N VAL A 328 2.90 -9.72 3.67
CA VAL A 328 2.38 -10.18 2.37
C VAL A 328 2.06 -8.95 1.50
N ARG A 329 2.69 -8.87 0.31
CA ARG A 329 2.74 -7.67 -0.54
C ARG A 329 1.40 -7.00 -0.88
N SER A 330 0.27 -7.72 -0.86
CA SER A 330 -1.05 -7.20 -1.27
C SER A 330 -2.13 -7.20 -0.18
N SER A 331 -1.82 -7.70 1.04
CA SER A 331 -2.85 -8.01 2.06
C SER A 331 -3.53 -6.81 2.72
N PHE A 332 -3.03 -5.59 2.51
CA PHE A 332 -3.54 -4.37 3.15
C PHE A 332 -4.31 -3.45 2.21
N SER A 333 -4.51 -3.90 0.97
CA SER A 333 -5.35 -3.22 -0.02
C SER A 333 -6.83 -3.58 0.17
N SER A 334 -7.74 -2.74 -0.32
CA SER A 334 -9.17 -3.05 -0.27
C SER A 334 -9.47 -4.37 -1.01
N VAL A 335 -10.54 -5.09 -0.62
CA VAL A 335 -10.92 -6.35 -1.28
C VAL A 335 -11.08 -6.17 -2.79
N ALA A 336 -11.60 -5.02 -3.23
CA ALA A 336 -11.73 -4.67 -4.64
C ALA A 336 -10.37 -4.52 -5.33
N PHE A 337 -9.42 -3.82 -4.69
CA PHE A 337 -8.05 -3.69 -5.20
C PHE A 337 -7.35 -5.05 -5.23
N ALA A 338 -7.43 -5.85 -4.16
CA ALA A 338 -6.84 -7.19 -4.11
C ALA A 338 -7.38 -8.11 -5.21
N ARG A 339 -8.68 -8.02 -5.54
CA ARG A 339 -9.29 -8.74 -6.68
C ARG A 339 -8.78 -8.23 -8.02
N LYS A 340 -8.68 -6.91 -8.19
CA LYS A 340 -8.13 -6.28 -9.41
C LYS A 340 -6.67 -6.68 -9.62
N ASP A 341 -5.85 -6.54 -8.59
CA ASP A 341 -4.43 -6.91 -8.57
C ASP A 341 -4.24 -8.40 -8.88
N LYS A 342 -5.04 -9.28 -8.26
CA LYS A 342 -5.06 -10.71 -8.59
C LYS A 342 -5.38 -10.96 -10.07
N ARG A 343 -6.42 -10.30 -10.61
CA ARG A 343 -6.82 -10.45 -12.01
C ARG A 343 -5.74 -9.94 -12.97
N GLU A 344 -5.12 -8.79 -12.66
CA GLU A 344 -4.02 -8.25 -13.45
C GLU A 344 -2.78 -9.15 -13.37
N TYR A 345 -2.47 -9.68 -12.19
CA TYR A 345 -1.40 -10.66 -12.00
C TYR A 345 -1.64 -11.94 -12.81
N GLU A 346 -2.84 -12.52 -12.75
CA GLU A 346 -3.22 -13.71 -13.51
C GLU A 346 -3.12 -13.46 -15.02
N LYS A 347 -3.67 -12.33 -15.50
CA LYS A 347 -3.58 -11.92 -16.91
C LYS A 347 -2.14 -11.72 -17.38
N ASN A 348 -1.30 -11.09 -16.55
CA ASN A 348 0.11 -10.88 -16.86
C ASN A 348 0.90 -12.21 -16.84
N ASN A 349 0.57 -13.12 -15.92
CA ASN A 349 1.17 -14.43 -15.82
C ASN A 349 0.79 -15.31 -17.02
N GLU A 350 -0.47 -15.26 -17.45
CA GLU A 350 -0.96 -15.96 -18.64
C GLU A 350 -0.23 -15.48 -19.91
N LYS A 351 -0.15 -14.16 -20.13
CA LYS A 351 0.62 -13.58 -21.24
C LYS A 351 2.08 -14.04 -21.23
N ARG A 352 2.72 -14.02 -20.06
CA ARG A 352 4.10 -14.49 -19.89
C ARG A 352 4.22 -15.99 -20.13
N SER A 353 3.23 -16.78 -19.72
CA SER A 353 3.19 -18.23 -19.94
C SER A 353 3.16 -18.53 -21.43
N ILE A 354 2.30 -17.86 -22.21
CA ILE A 354 2.21 -18.04 -23.67
C ILE A 354 3.56 -17.73 -24.33
N PHE A 355 4.15 -16.57 -24.02
CA PHE A 355 5.45 -16.19 -24.58
C PHE A 355 6.58 -17.16 -24.18
N ARG A 356 6.55 -17.68 -22.94
CA ARG A 356 7.52 -18.69 -22.48
C ARG A 356 7.31 -20.04 -23.16
N SER A 357 6.07 -20.42 -23.43
CA SER A 357 5.76 -21.63 -24.20
C SER A 357 6.32 -21.54 -25.62
N SER A 358 6.17 -20.40 -26.30
CA SER A 358 6.74 -20.22 -27.65
C SER A 358 8.27 -20.29 -27.66
N LEU A 359 8.94 -19.73 -26.64
CA LEU A 359 10.40 -19.86 -26.50
C LEU A 359 10.82 -21.31 -26.20
N SER A 360 10.02 -22.05 -25.43
CA SER A 360 10.27 -23.46 -25.12
C SER A 360 10.14 -24.35 -26.36
N GLU A 361 9.12 -24.11 -27.19
CA GLU A 361 8.94 -24.77 -28.48
C GLU A 361 10.10 -24.45 -29.43
N GLN A 362 10.53 -23.20 -29.48
CA GLN A 362 11.70 -22.80 -30.27
C GLN A 362 12.97 -23.54 -29.83
N LEU A 363 13.25 -23.62 -28.52
CA LEU A 363 14.43 -24.35 -28.01
C LEU A 363 14.36 -25.86 -28.31
N ARG A 364 13.16 -26.45 -28.30
CA ARG A 364 12.98 -27.86 -28.68
C ARG A 364 13.25 -28.08 -30.17
N ALA A 365 12.78 -27.17 -31.03
CA ALA A 365 12.94 -27.27 -32.47
C ALA A 365 14.38 -26.97 -32.92
N ASP A 366 14.92 -25.82 -32.50
CA ASP A 366 16.19 -25.28 -33.00
C ASP A 366 17.39 -25.94 -32.30
N GLU A 367 17.28 -26.20 -30.99
CA GLU A 367 18.40 -26.68 -30.16
C GLU A 367 18.27 -28.16 -29.76
N GLN A 368 17.20 -28.83 -30.19
CA GLN A 368 16.89 -30.24 -29.90
C GLN A 368 16.89 -30.58 -28.40
N MET A 369 16.41 -29.64 -27.58
CA MET A 369 16.38 -29.81 -26.12
C MET A 369 15.13 -30.55 -25.65
N GLU A 370 15.27 -31.77 -25.13
CA GLU A 370 14.15 -32.53 -24.55
C GLU A 370 13.53 -31.82 -23.32
N LYS A 371 14.39 -31.23 -22.46
CA LYS A 371 13.97 -30.56 -21.23
C LYS A 371 14.48 -29.13 -21.18
N VAL A 372 13.56 -28.18 -21.37
CA VAL A 372 13.83 -26.73 -21.30
C VAL A 372 13.70 -26.24 -19.86
N ARG A 373 14.76 -25.61 -19.34
CA ARG A 373 14.80 -24.98 -18.01
C ARG A 373 14.45 -23.50 -18.08
N GLU A 374 14.09 -22.90 -16.94
CA GLU A 374 13.83 -21.46 -16.88
C GLU A 374 15.06 -20.61 -17.27
N SER A 375 16.26 -21.08 -16.96
CA SER A 375 17.53 -20.45 -17.34
C SER A 375 17.69 -20.36 -18.84
N ASP A 376 17.29 -21.40 -19.56
CA ASP A 376 17.40 -21.50 -21.02
C ASP A 376 16.46 -20.49 -21.68
N LEU A 377 15.23 -20.38 -21.17
CA LEU A 377 14.26 -19.38 -21.60
C LEU A 377 14.78 -17.95 -21.38
N ARG A 378 15.40 -17.66 -20.23
CA ARG A 378 15.97 -16.34 -19.94
C ARG A 378 17.17 -16.03 -20.83
N ARG A 379 18.01 -17.03 -21.13
CA ARG A 379 19.14 -16.91 -22.05
C ARG A 379 18.65 -16.58 -23.47
N LEU A 380 17.69 -17.33 -23.98
CA LEU A 380 17.10 -17.07 -25.30
C LEU A 380 16.42 -15.70 -25.37
N GLU A 381 15.66 -15.31 -24.34
CA GLU A 381 15.06 -13.98 -24.26
C GLU A 381 16.12 -12.86 -24.29
N ALA A 382 17.25 -13.04 -23.61
CA ALA A 382 18.35 -12.06 -23.62
C ALA A 382 19.03 -11.97 -25.00
N ILE A 383 19.27 -13.10 -25.68
CA ILE A 383 19.83 -13.14 -27.05
C ILE A 383 18.90 -12.42 -28.02
N GLN A 384 17.60 -12.77 -28.03
CA GLN A 384 16.62 -12.17 -28.93
C GLN A 384 16.51 -10.65 -28.70
N ARG A 385 16.39 -10.23 -27.44
CA ARG A 385 16.35 -8.80 -27.07
C ARG A 385 17.57 -8.04 -27.56
N GLN A 386 18.73 -8.68 -27.56
CA GLN A 386 20.00 -8.10 -27.99
C GLN A 386 20.28 -8.28 -29.49
N ASN A 387 19.27 -8.68 -30.27
CA ASN A 387 19.38 -8.92 -31.72
C ASN A 387 20.49 -9.93 -32.07
N GLY A 388 20.70 -10.94 -31.25
CA GLY A 388 21.76 -11.94 -31.47
C GLY A 388 23.17 -11.38 -31.35
N GLN A 389 23.37 -10.23 -30.71
CA GLN A 389 24.68 -9.60 -30.54
C GLN A 389 25.13 -9.61 -29.07
N CYS A 390 26.42 -9.86 -28.87
CA CYS A 390 27.08 -9.67 -27.59
C CYS A 390 26.91 -8.21 -27.16
N LEU A 391 26.38 -7.99 -25.95
CA LEU A 391 26.15 -6.63 -25.45
C LEU A 391 27.44 -5.81 -25.40
N TYR A 392 28.58 -6.45 -25.12
CA TYR A 392 29.85 -5.79 -24.85
C TYR A 392 30.65 -5.47 -26.11
N CYS A 393 30.81 -6.41 -27.03
CA CYS A 393 31.62 -6.21 -28.24
C CYS A 393 30.83 -6.20 -29.56
N GLY A 394 29.52 -6.48 -29.53
CA GLY A 394 28.67 -6.48 -30.73
C GLY A 394 28.80 -7.70 -31.65
N ARG A 395 29.75 -8.62 -31.39
CA ARG A 395 29.88 -9.87 -32.17
C ARG A 395 28.62 -10.73 -32.06
N THR A 396 28.31 -11.46 -33.12
CA THR A 396 27.18 -12.39 -33.17
C THR A 396 27.33 -13.49 -32.10
N ILE A 397 26.24 -13.74 -31.38
CA ILE A 397 26.11 -14.81 -30.40
C ILE A 397 24.85 -15.62 -30.71
N THR A 398 24.94 -16.93 -30.46
CA THR A 398 23.82 -17.87 -30.57
C THR A 398 23.55 -18.47 -29.20
N PHE A 399 22.52 -19.30 -29.08
CA PHE A 399 22.21 -19.98 -27.82
C PHE A 399 23.40 -20.81 -27.29
N ARG A 400 24.18 -21.42 -28.20
CA ARG A 400 25.36 -22.23 -27.87
C ARG A 400 26.63 -21.43 -27.60
N THR A 401 26.77 -20.25 -28.21
CA THR A 401 28.01 -19.45 -28.11
C THR A 401 27.92 -18.29 -27.14
N CYS A 402 26.73 -18.00 -26.61
CA CYS A 402 26.56 -16.98 -25.58
C CYS A 402 26.76 -17.54 -24.17
N GLU A 403 27.23 -16.66 -23.29
CA GLU A 403 27.20 -16.82 -21.85
C GLU A 403 26.33 -15.70 -21.25
N MET A 404 25.72 -15.97 -20.11
CA MET A 404 25.02 -14.95 -19.34
C MET A 404 25.99 -14.31 -18.36
N ASP A 405 26.07 -12.98 -18.33
CA ASP A 405 26.94 -12.23 -17.41
C ASP A 405 26.14 -11.24 -16.57
N HIS A 406 26.63 -11.00 -15.34
CA HIS A 406 26.19 -9.91 -14.49
C HIS A 406 26.97 -8.65 -14.84
N ILE A 407 26.29 -7.63 -15.37
CA ILE A 407 26.91 -6.37 -15.80
C ILE A 407 27.71 -5.71 -14.67
N VAL A 408 27.13 -5.72 -13.47
CA VAL A 408 27.77 -5.27 -12.24
C VAL A 408 27.83 -6.45 -11.27
N PRO A 409 29.03 -6.80 -10.76
CA PRO A 409 29.18 -7.80 -9.70
C PRO A 409 28.66 -7.26 -8.37
N ARG A 410 28.61 -8.12 -7.36
CA ARG A 410 28.17 -7.76 -6.00
C ARG A 410 29.29 -8.07 -5.00
N LYS A 411 29.45 -7.21 -4.00
CA LYS A 411 30.36 -7.45 -2.87
C LYS A 411 29.87 -8.62 -2.02
N GLY A 412 30.79 -9.45 -1.56
CA GLY A 412 30.46 -10.60 -0.70
C GLY A 412 29.73 -11.71 -1.45
N VAL A 413 28.89 -12.46 -0.74
CA VAL A 413 28.25 -13.66 -1.28
C VAL A 413 27.00 -13.33 -2.11
N GLY A 414 26.89 -13.97 -3.27
CA GLY A 414 25.74 -13.87 -4.16
C GLY A 414 25.87 -12.77 -5.21
N SER A 415 24.77 -12.49 -5.91
CA SER A 415 24.73 -11.56 -7.04
C SER A 415 23.40 -10.83 -7.14
N THR A 416 23.38 -9.70 -7.84
CA THR A 416 22.12 -9.01 -8.17
C THR A 416 21.47 -9.65 -9.39
N ASN A 417 20.61 -10.64 -9.15
CA ASN A 417 19.96 -11.47 -10.19
C ASN A 417 18.74 -10.80 -10.85
N THR A 418 18.75 -9.47 -10.96
CA THR A 418 17.68 -8.75 -11.65
C THR A 418 17.89 -8.81 -13.16
N ARG A 419 16.79 -8.82 -13.91
CA ARG A 419 16.84 -8.92 -15.38
C ARG A 419 17.59 -7.75 -16.04
N THR A 420 17.66 -6.60 -15.36
CA THR A 420 18.38 -5.39 -15.81
C THR A 420 19.88 -5.47 -15.56
N ASN A 421 20.34 -6.42 -14.75
CA ASN A 421 21.77 -6.66 -14.51
C ASN A 421 22.32 -7.83 -15.35
N PHE A 422 21.50 -8.46 -16.20
CA PHE A 422 21.92 -9.59 -17.03
C PHE A 422 22.13 -9.20 -18.49
N ALA A 423 23.27 -9.61 -19.05
CA ALA A 423 23.63 -9.47 -20.45
C ALA A 423 23.94 -10.83 -21.06
N ALA A 424 23.53 -11.06 -22.31
CA ALA A 424 24.05 -12.16 -23.12
C ALA A 424 25.35 -11.69 -23.81
N VAL A 425 26.44 -12.42 -23.61
CA VAL A 425 27.78 -12.00 -24.04
C VAL A 425 28.52 -13.16 -24.68
N CYS A 426 29.59 -12.88 -25.43
CA CYS A 426 30.46 -13.96 -25.90
C CYS A 426 31.44 -14.39 -24.79
N ALA A 427 31.83 -15.67 -24.80
CA ALA A 427 32.66 -16.27 -23.76
C ALA A 427 33.97 -15.51 -23.47
N GLU A 428 34.60 -14.96 -24.51
CA GLU A 428 35.84 -14.21 -24.37
C GLU A 428 35.63 -12.87 -23.62
N CYS A 429 34.56 -12.13 -23.93
CA CYS A 429 34.23 -10.92 -23.18
C CYS A 429 33.89 -11.23 -21.72
N ASN A 430 33.15 -12.32 -21.47
CA ASN A 430 32.81 -12.73 -20.12
C ASN A 430 34.06 -13.05 -19.29
N ARG A 431 34.98 -13.84 -19.88
CA ARG A 431 36.26 -14.22 -19.25
C ARG A 431 37.16 -13.02 -18.96
N MET A 432 37.28 -12.09 -19.91
CA MET A 432 38.11 -10.89 -19.76
C MET A 432 37.53 -9.91 -18.74
N LYS A 433 36.21 -9.73 -18.71
CA LYS A 433 35.56 -8.87 -17.71
C LYS A 433 35.73 -9.43 -16.31
N SER A 434 35.60 -10.75 -16.17
CA SER A 434 35.69 -11.44 -14.88
C SER A 434 34.77 -10.77 -13.84
N ASN A 435 35.19 -10.72 -12.58
CA ASN A 435 34.45 -10.10 -11.49
C ASN A 435 34.62 -8.56 -11.43
N THR A 436 34.68 -7.89 -12.58
CA THR A 436 34.86 -6.42 -12.68
C THR A 436 33.58 -5.75 -13.21
N PRO A 437 33.14 -4.60 -12.66
CA PRO A 437 32.07 -3.82 -13.28
C PRO A 437 32.37 -3.49 -14.74
N PHE A 438 31.38 -3.61 -15.62
CA PHE A 438 31.56 -3.35 -17.06
C PHE A 438 32.21 -1.99 -17.34
N ALA A 439 31.81 -0.93 -16.62
CA ALA A 439 32.34 0.41 -16.83
C ALA A 439 33.85 0.54 -16.57
N ILE A 440 34.39 -0.26 -15.63
CA ILE A 440 35.83 -0.30 -15.33
C ILE A 440 36.52 -1.16 -16.39
N TRP A 441 36.02 -2.37 -16.63
CA TRP A 441 36.63 -3.27 -17.60
C TRP A 441 36.68 -2.66 -19.01
N ALA A 442 35.63 -1.95 -19.45
CA ALA A 442 35.59 -1.28 -20.75
C ALA A 442 36.65 -0.17 -20.93
N ARG A 443 37.34 0.24 -19.85
CA ARG A 443 38.48 1.18 -19.89
C ARG A 443 39.83 0.49 -20.01
N SER A 444 39.90 -0.83 -19.83
CA SER A 444 41.13 -1.61 -19.99
C SER A 444 41.56 -1.69 -21.46
N GLU A 445 42.87 -1.76 -21.70
CA GLU A 445 43.44 -1.93 -23.06
C GLU A 445 42.92 -3.20 -23.74
N ASP A 446 42.79 -4.28 -22.97
CA ASP A 446 42.24 -5.56 -23.39
C ASP A 446 40.81 -5.44 -23.94
N ALA A 447 39.95 -4.68 -23.26
CA ALA A 447 38.59 -4.43 -23.72
C ALA A 447 38.58 -3.54 -24.99
N GLN A 448 39.39 -2.49 -25.00
CA GLN A 448 39.46 -1.53 -26.10
C GLN A 448 39.97 -2.17 -27.40
N THR A 449 41.00 -3.01 -27.32
CA THR A 449 41.55 -3.79 -28.45
C THR A 449 40.47 -4.65 -29.12
N ARG A 450 39.47 -5.08 -28.33
CA ARG A 450 38.35 -5.89 -28.80
C ARG A 450 37.16 -5.06 -29.35
N GLY A 451 37.28 -3.74 -29.37
CA GLY A 451 36.20 -2.82 -29.77
C GLY A 451 35.10 -2.69 -28.72
N VAL A 452 35.38 -3.01 -27.44
CA VAL A 452 34.45 -2.78 -26.34
C VAL A 452 34.54 -1.33 -25.92
N SER A 453 33.41 -0.63 -25.88
CA SER A 453 33.30 0.70 -25.31
C SER A 453 31.95 0.92 -24.64
N LEU A 454 31.92 1.82 -23.66
CA LEU A 454 30.67 2.18 -22.98
C LEU A 454 29.66 2.83 -23.94
N ALA A 455 30.15 3.65 -24.89
CA ALA A 455 29.29 4.31 -25.88
C ALA A 455 28.59 3.29 -26.79
N GLU A 456 29.33 2.31 -27.32
CA GLU A 456 28.76 1.30 -28.20
C GLU A 456 27.84 0.33 -27.46
N ALA A 457 28.16 -0.04 -26.21
CA ALA A 457 27.25 -0.84 -25.39
C ALA A 457 25.91 -0.14 -25.14
N LYS A 458 25.93 1.17 -24.82
CA LYS A 458 24.70 1.97 -24.66
C LYS A 458 23.88 2.04 -25.96
N LYS A 459 24.55 2.23 -27.10
CA LYS A 459 23.91 2.22 -28.43
C LYS A 459 23.23 0.89 -28.72
N ARG A 460 23.85 -0.24 -28.35
CA ARG A 460 23.20 -1.55 -28.46
C ARG A 460 21.95 -1.67 -27.57
N VAL A 461 21.96 -1.11 -26.35
CA VAL A 461 20.77 -1.10 -25.47
C VAL A 461 19.62 -0.31 -26.09
N THR A 462 19.88 0.82 -26.75
CA THR A 462 18.80 1.58 -27.41
C THR A 462 18.16 0.78 -28.54
N MET A 463 18.92 -0.11 -29.18
CA MET A 463 18.47 -1.03 -30.23
C MET A 463 17.80 -2.32 -29.71
N PHE A 464 17.66 -2.51 -28.39
CA PHE A 464 16.99 -3.71 -27.87
C PHE A 464 15.56 -3.84 -28.38
N THR A 465 15.22 -5.05 -28.79
CA THR A 465 13.91 -5.45 -29.30
C THR A 465 13.07 -6.09 -28.21
N PHE A 466 11.78 -5.76 -28.20
CA PHE A 466 10.80 -6.30 -27.26
C PHE A 466 9.54 -6.65 -28.03
N ASN A 467 8.89 -7.74 -27.63
CA ASN A 467 7.60 -8.09 -28.20
C ASN A 467 6.54 -7.08 -27.70
N PRO A 468 5.90 -6.30 -28.60
CA PRO A 468 4.93 -5.27 -28.21
C PRO A 468 3.66 -5.84 -27.57
N LYS A 469 3.35 -7.12 -27.78
CA LYS A 469 2.23 -7.81 -27.10
C LYS A 469 2.54 -8.14 -25.63
N SER A 470 3.83 -8.18 -25.26
CA SER A 470 4.30 -8.61 -23.94
C SER A 470 4.78 -7.47 -23.04
N TYR A 471 5.16 -6.31 -23.59
CA TYR A 471 5.72 -5.18 -22.84
C TYR A 471 5.08 -3.85 -23.25
N ALA A 472 4.71 -3.04 -22.26
CA ALA A 472 4.24 -1.68 -22.52
C ALA A 472 5.43 -0.75 -22.89
N PRO A 473 5.24 0.28 -23.74
CA PRO A 473 6.32 1.19 -24.14
C PRO A 473 7.06 1.85 -22.96
N ARG A 474 6.34 2.18 -21.89
CA ARG A 474 6.91 2.75 -20.65
C ARG A 474 7.85 1.76 -19.95
N GLU A 475 7.48 0.49 -19.88
CA GLU A 475 8.29 -0.57 -19.27
C GLU A 475 9.57 -0.83 -20.08
N VAL A 476 9.46 -0.78 -21.41
CA VAL A 476 10.63 -0.90 -22.31
C VAL A 476 11.61 0.24 -22.08
N LYS A 477 11.13 1.49 -22.01
CA LYS A 477 11.96 2.67 -21.74
C LYS A 477 12.67 2.55 -20.38
N ALA A 478 11.92 2.20 -19.34
CA ALA A 478 12.48 2.00 -18.00
C ALA A 478 13.53 0.88 -17.95
N PHE A 479 13.28 -0.25 -18.63
CA PHE A 479 14.24 -1.35 -18.71
C PHE A 479 15.54 -0.92 -19.40
N LYS A 480 15.45 -0.24 -20.55
CA LYS A 480 16.63 0.28 -21.27
C LYS A 480 17.45 1.24 -20.40
N GLN A 481 16.78 2.17 -19.73
CA GLN A 481 17.42 3.11 -18.81
C GLN A 481 18.12 2.39 -17.64
N ALA A 482 17.48 1.38 -17.05
CA ALA A 482 18.06 0.60 -15.96
C ALA A 482 19.31 -0.18 -16.38
N VAL A 483 19.31 -0.80 -17.57
CA VAL A 483 20.50 -1.49 -18.11
C VAL A 483 21.62 -0.50 -18.41
N ILE A 484 21.31 0.67 -18.99
CA ILE A 484 22.30 1.73 -19.23
C ILE A 484 22.93 2.21 -17.92
N ALA A 485 22.13 2.41 -16.87
CA ALA A 485 22.63 2.80 -15.56
C ALA A 485 23.61 1.74 -15.00
N ARG A 486 23.30 0.45 -15.15
CA ARG A 486 24.21 -0.65 -14.77
C ARG A 486 25.50 -0.65 -15.58
N LEU A 487 25.44 -0.42 -16.89
CA LEU A 487 26.64 -0.32 -17.73
C LEU A 487 27.55 0.85 -17.34
N GLN A 488 27.00 1.92 -16.74
CA GLN A 488 27.78 3.09 -16.30
C GLN A 488 28.36 2.93 -14.90
N GLN A 489 27.86 1.98 -14.12
CA GLN A 489 28.24 1.81 -12.72
C GLN A 489 29.68 1.31 -12.62
N THR A 490 30.48 2.02 -11.81
CA THR A 490 31.90 1.71 -11.57
C THR A 490 32.15 1.04 -10.22
N GLU A 491 31.14 0.91 -9.38
CA GLU A 491 31.25 0.29 -8.05
C GLU A 491 30.40 -0.99 -8.03
N ASP A 492 30.89 -2.02 -7.37
CA ASP A 492 30.13 -3.25 -7.14
C ASP A 492 28.84 -2.97 -6.37
N ASP A 493 27.80 -3.76 -6.63
CA ASP A 493 26.59 -3.72 -5.82
C ASP A 493 26.93 -4.07 -4.35
N ALA A 494 26.23 -3.43 -3.42
CA ALA A 494 26.39 -3.70 -2.00
C ALA A 494 26.10 -5.17 -1.64
N ALA A 495 26.76 -5.66 -0.59
CA ALA A 495 26.54 -7.01 -0.07
C ALA A 495 25.08 -7.19 0.37
N ILE A 496 24.61 -8.44 0.37
CA ILE A 496 23.32 -8.78 0.97
C ILE A 496 23.40 -8.49 2.46
N ASP A 497 22.62 -7.52 2.91
CA ASP A 497 22.52 -7.13 4.32
C ASP A 497 21.08 -7.23 4.82
N ASN A 498 20.88 -7.13 6.13
CA ASN A 498 19.55 -7.24 6.74
C ASN A 498 18.55 -6.22 6.16
N ARG A 499 19.02 -4.99 5.87
CA ARG A 499 18.20 -3.92 5.29
C ARG A 499 17.65 -4.28 3.91
N SER A 500 18.40 -5.04 3.10
CA SER A 500 17.95 -5.51 1.79
C SER A 500 16.91 -6.65 1.84
N ILE A 501 16.75 -7.26 3.01
CA ILE A 501 15.86 -8.42 3.25
C ILE A 501 14.53 -7.97 3.82
N GLU A 502 14.55 -6.91 4.64
CA GLU A 502 13.37 -6.36 5.30
C GLU A 502 12.28 -5.95 4.29
N SER A 503 11.03 -6.05 4.73
CA SER A 503 9.91 -5.59 3.90
C SER A 503 9.76 -4.08 4.02
N VAL A 504 10.05 -3.35 2.94
CA VAL A 504 9.83 -1.89 2.83
C VAL A 504 8.36 -1.51 2.58
N ALA A 505 7.43 -2.43 2.79
CA ALA A 505 6.01 -2.14 2.66
C ALA A 505 5.57 -1.26 3.83
N TRP A 506 4.91 -0.14 3.52
CA TRP A 506 4.48 0.86 4.51
C TRP A 506 3.78 0.26 5.74
N MET A 507 2.87 -0.69 5.55
CA MET A 507 2.17 -1.30 6.68
C MET A 507 3.07 -2.16 7.57
N ALA A 508 4.05 -2.83 6.98
CA ALA A 508 4.99 -3.64 7.73
C ALA A 508 5.91 -2.78 8.60
N ASP A 509 6.34 -1.65 8.04
CA ASP A 509 7.12 -0.62 8.73
C ASP A 509 6.30 0.05 9.84
N GLU A 510 5.03 0.40 9.59
CA GLU A 510 4.16 0.98 10.60
C GLU A 510 3.90 0.02 11.77
N LEU A 511 3.65 -1.27 11.49
CA LEU A 511 3.48 -2.27 12.54
C LEU A 511 4.77 -2.48 13.35
N HIS A 512 5.93 -2.51 12.68
CA HIS A 512 7.23 -2.56 13.32
C HIS A 512 7.42 -1.38 14.27
N ARG A 513 7.22 -0.15 13.78
CA ARG A 513 7.38 1.09 14.56
C ARG A 513 6.50 1.12 15.80
N ARG A 514 5.22 0.72 15.69
CA ARG A 514 4.30 0.70 16.83
C ARG A 514 4.64 -0.37 17.86
N ILE A 515 5.04 -1.56 17.43
CA ILE A 515 5.43 -2.66 18.33
C ILE A 515 6.76 -2.34 19.01
N ASP A 516 7.74 -1.83 18.25
CA ASP A 516 9.04 -1.39 18.77
C ASP A 516 8.86 -0.28 19.81
N TRP A 517 8.07 0.75 19.50
CA TRP A 517 7.73 1.79 20.46
C TRP A 517 7.04 1.21 21.71
N TYR A 518 6.04 0.33 21.55
CA TYR A 518 5.32 -0.23 22.69
C TYR A 518 6.23 -0.94 23.70
N PHE A 519 7.17 -1.76 23.23
CA PHE A 519 8.08 -2.51 24.11
C PHE A 519 9.33 -1.72 24.51
N ASN A 520 9.81 -0.79 23.67
CA ASN A 520 11.11 -0.15 23.83
C ASN A 520 11.05 1.38 24.07
N ALA A 521 9.87 2.00 24.16
CA ALA A 521 9.72 3.47 24.29
C ALA A 521 10.57 4.10 25.41
N LYS A 522 10.76 3.42 26.54
CA LYS A 522 11.59 3.94 27.65
C LYS A 522 13.03 4.25 27.22
N GLN A 523 13.55 3.52 26.23
CA GLN A 523 14.88 3.75 25.66
C GLN A 523 14.91 4.99 24.75
N TYR A 524 13.76 5.40 24.21
CA TYR A 524 13.64 6.51 23.26
C TYR A 524 13.20 7.84 23.90
N VAL A 525 12.78 7.82 25.17
CA VAL A 525 12.17 9.01 25.83
C VAL A 525 13.03 9.55 26.98
N ASN A 526 13.92 8.75 27.57
CA ASN A 526 14.65 9.17 28.77
C ASN A 526 15.78 10.16 28.46
N SER A 527 15.81 11.26 29.22
CA SER A 527 16.88 12.27 29.32
C SER A 527 17.88 12.04 30.47
N ALA A 528 17.75 10.95 31.24
CA ALA A 528 18.69 10.62 32.31
C ALA A 528 18.78 9.10 32.57
N SER A 529 20.03 8.61 32.59
CA SER A 529 20.56 7.46 33.34
C SER A 529 19.62 6.26 33.58
N ILE A 530 19.54 5.36 32.62
CA ILE A 530 19.47 3.93 32.94
C ILE A 530 20.90 3.43 32.75
N ASP A 531 21.44 2.64 33.70
CA ASP A 531 22.70 1.93 33.47
C ASP A 531 22.56 1.12 32.17
N ASP A 532 23.37 1.44 31.16
CA ASP A 532 23.25 0.91 29.79
C ASP A 532 23.16 -0.63 29.75
N ALA A 533 23.70 -1.31 30.77
CA ALA A 533 23.66 -2.76 30.94
C ALA A 533 22.27 -3.35 31.31
N GLU A 534 21.42 -2.64 32.07
CA GLU A 534 20.05 -3.09 32.38
C GLU A 534 19.07 -2.79 31.23
N ALA A 535 19.30 -1.71 30.47
CA ALA A 535 18.48 -1.37 29.31
C ALA A 535 18.64 -2.38 28.16
N GLU A 536 19.85 -2.94 27.97
CA GLU A 536 20.16 -3.86 26.88
C GLU A 536 19.56 -5.26 27.09
N THR A 537 19.42 -5.70 28.35
CA THR A 537 18.93 -7.04 28.71
C THR A 537 17.40 -7.20 28.65
N MET A 538 16.63 -6.10 28.60
CA MET A 538 15.16 -6.13 28.52
C MET A 538 14.58 -5.74 27.14
N LYS A 539 15.42 -5.53 26.12
CA LYS A 539 14.96 -5.05 24.81
C LYS A 539 14.25 -6.13 24.00
N THR A 540 13.01 -5.86 23.59
CA THR A 540 12.33 -6.69 22.59
C THR A 540 12.86 -6.36 21.20
N THR A 541 13.42 -7.35 20.50
CA THR A 541 13.84 -7.17 19.11
C THR A 541 12.65 -7.27 18.18
N VAL A 542 12.36 -6.25 17.38
CA VAL A 542 11.30 -6.29 16.37
C VAL A 542 11.93 -6.40 14.99
N SER A 543 11.43 -7.31 14.16
CA SER A 543 11.97 -7.54 12.81
C SER A 543 10.87 -7.82 11.80
N VAL A 544 11.08 -7.37 10.56
CA VAL A 544 10.11 -7.53 9.48
C VAL A 544 10.72 -8.30 8.33
N PHE A 545 10.13 -9.43 7.97
CA PHE A 545 10.57 -10.26 6.87
C PHE A 545 9.61 -10.21 5.69
N GLN A 546 10.15 -10.30 4.48
CA GLN A 546 9.36 -10.52 3.28
C GLN A 546 8.90 -11.96 3.21
N GLY A 547 7.67 -12.23 2.72
CA GLY A 547 7.17 -13.61 2.68
C GLY A 547 7.96 -14.62 1.81
N ARG A 548 8.90 -14.15 0.99
CA ARG A 548 9.88 -15.03 0.33
C ARG A 548 10.82 -15.70 1.34
N VAL A 549 11.18 -15.02 2.43
CA VAL A 549 12.10 -15.50 3.46
C VAL A 549 11.52 -16.71 4.17
N THR A 550 10.24 -16.66 4.58
CA THR A 550 9.53 -17.78 5.20
C THR A 550 9.49 -19.01 4.32
N ALA A 551 9.21 -18.82 3.02
CA ALA A 551 9.20 -19.92 2.07
C ALA A 551 10.59 -20.55 1.89
N SER A 552 11.65 -19.73 1.84
CA SER A 552 13.02 -20.21 1.79
C SER A 552 13.43 -20.90 3.10
N ALA A 553 12.97 -20.42 4.25
CA ALA A 553 13.20 -21.02 5.56
C ALA A 553 12.64 -22.44 5.63
N ARG A 554 11.36 -22.63 5.28
CA ARG A 554 10.73 -23.96 5.28
C ARG A 554 11.45 -24.97 4.38
N ARG A 555 11.95 -24.52 3.22
CA ARG A 555 12.72 -25.35 2.29
C ARG A 555 14.10 -25.69 2.82
N ALA A 556 14.82 -24.70 3.32
CA ALA A 556 16.19 -24.87 3.79
C ALA A 556 16.25 -25.76 5.04
N ALA A 557 15.28 -25.62 5.94
CA ALA A 557 15.12 -26.47 7.10
C ALA A 557 14.58 -27.87 6.78
N GLY A 558 14.17 -28.15 5.53
CA GLY A 558 13.67 -29.47 5.16
C GLY A 558 12.35 -29.87 5.84
N ILE A 559 11.59 -28.90 6.35
CA ILE A 559 10.27 -29.13 6.98
C ILE A 559 9.12 -29.08 5.96
N GLU A 560 9.32 -28.45 4.80
CA GLU A 560 8.35 -28.47 3.71
C GLU A 560 8.11 -29.92 3.24
N GLY A 561 6.85 -30.37 3.23
CA GLY A 561 6.50 -31.75 2.92
C GLY A 561 6.42 -32.70 4.12
N LYS A 562 6.84 -32.27 5.32
CA LYS A 562 6.79 -33.09 6.54
C LYS A 562 5.71 -32.67 7.55
N ILE A 563 5.01 -31.58 7.26
CA ILE A 563 3.97 -31.02 8.15
C ILE A 563 2.65 -31.75 7.89
N HIS A 564 1.98 -32.18 8.96
CA HIS A 564 0.73 -32.95 8.91
C HIS A 564 -0.50 -32.07 8.61
N PHE A 565 -0.52 -31.43 7.42
CA PHE A 565 -1.69 -30.69 6.95
C PHE A 565 -2.82 -31.61 6.49
N ILE A 566 -4.05 -31.10 6.50
CA ILE A 566 -5.22 -31.81 5.94
C ILE A 566 -5.05 -31.98 4.42
N GLY A 567 -5.09 -33.24 3.96
CA GLY A 567 -5.24 -33.62 2.55
C GLY A 567 -3.96 -33.69 1.71
N GLN A 568 -2.95 -32.88 2.01
CA GLN A 568 -1.64 -32.96 1.32
C GLN A 568 -0.49 -32.66 2.28
N GLN A 569 0.66 -33.29 2.04
CA GLN A 569 1.90 -33.06 2.79
C GLN A 569 2.55 -31.69 2.50
N SER A 570 2.17 -31.04 1.38
CA SER A 570 2.64 -29.70 1.04
C SER A 570 1.64 -28.64 1.46
N LYS A 571 2.11 -27.40 1.65
CA LYS A 571 1.27 -26.26 2.01
C LYS A 571 0.16 -26.08 0.97
N THR A 572 -1.09 -26.30 1.38
CA THR A 572 -2.27 -25.96 0.58
C THR A 572 -3.00 -24.76 1.17
N ARG A 573 -3.77 -24.04 0.35
CA ARG A 573 -4.64 -22.96 0.83
C ARG A 573 -5.92 -23.47 1.52
N LEU A 574 -6.12 -24.79 1.54
CA LEU A 574 -7.30 -25.43 2.11
C LEU A 574 -7.22 -25.46 3.64
N ASP A 575 -6.11 -25.96 4.20
CA ASP A 575 -5.90 -25.98 5.64
C ASP A 575 -5.47 -24.60 6.15
N ARG A 576 -6.37 -23.88 6.82
CA ARG A 576 -6.11 -22.50 7.31
C ARG A 576 -5.07 -22.42 8.42
N ARG A 577 -4.72 -23.54 9.06
CA ARG A 577 -3.71 -23.61 10.12
C ARG A 577 -2.31 -23.32 9.60
N HIS A 578 -2.09 -23.35 8.27
CA HIS A 578 -0.81 -22.95 7.68
C HIS A 578 -0.38 -21.53 8.05
N HIS A 579 -1.30 -20.62 8.38
CA HIS A 579 -0.96 -19.28 8.87
C HIS A 579 -0.24 -19.31 10.22
N ALA A 580 -0.68 -20.19 11.13
CA ALA A 580 -0.04 -20.37 12.43
C ALA A 580 1.33 -21.06 12.28
N VAL A 581 1.41 -22.06 11.41
CA VAL A 581 2.69 -22.72 11.05
C VAL A 581 3.70 -21.70 10.51
N ASP A 582 3.29 -20.85 9.56
CA ASP A 582 4.17 -19.81 9.02
C ASP A 582 4.59 -18.80 10.12
N ALA A 583 3.69 -18.44 11.02
CA ALA A 583 4.01 -17.58 12.17
C ALA A 583 5.03 -18.24 13.11
N SER A 584 4.94 -19.54 13.36
CA SER A 584 5.92 -20.28 14.16
C SER A 584 7.29 -20.36 13.48
N VAL A 585 7.34 -20.60 12.16
CA VAL A 585 8.59 -20.56 11.37
C VAL A 585 9.25 -19.18 11.45
N ILE A 586 8.44 -18.11 11.41
CA ILE A 586 8.93 -16.74 11.50
C ILE A 586 9.37 -16.38 12.91
N ALA A 587 8.72 -16.92 13.95
CA ALA A 587 9.16 -16.76 15.32
C ALA A 587 10.58 -17.33 15.56
N MET A 588 10.96 -18.40 14.85
CA MET A 588 12.30 -18.97 14.90
C MET A 588 13.33 -18.23 14.03
N MET A 589 12.91 -17.22 13.26
CA MET A 589 13.81 -16.47 12.40
C MET A 589 14.68 -15.50 13.21
N ASN A 590 15.94 -15.35 12.78
CA ASN A 590 16.81 -14.28 13.24
C ASN A 590 17.51 -13.64 12.02
N THR A 591 18.17 -12.50 12.25
CA THR A 591 18.83 -11.74 11.19
C THR A 591 19.92 -12.55 10.47
N ALA A 592 20.73 -13.31 11.22
CA ALA A 592 21.78 -14.16 10.66
C ALA A 592 21.21 -15.24 9.73
N ALA A 593 20.18 -15.98 10.17
CA ALA A 593 19.51 -17.00 9.39
C ALA A 593 18.84 -16.40 8.14
N ALA A 594 18.15 -15.26 8.28
CA ALA A 594 17.51 -14.59 7.16
C ALA A 594 18.52 -14.18 6.09
N GLN A 595 19.67 -13.62 6.49
CA GLN A 595 20.74 -13.23 5.58
C GLN A 595 21.37 -14.43 4.87
N THR A 596 21.67 -15.50 5.61
CA THR A 596 22.15 -16.76 5.01
C THR A 596 21.15 -17.35 4.02
N LEU A 597 19.84 -17.33 4.33
CA LEU A 597 18.79 -17.81 3.41
C LEU A 597 18.74 -16.99 2.12
N MET A 598 18.91 -15.67 2.21
CA MET A 598 18.88 -14.79 1.03
C MET A 598 20.15 -14.91 0.19
N GLU A 599 21.31 -15.13 0.82
CA GLU A 599 22.54 -15.50 0.13
C GLU A 599 22.40 -16.85 -0.59
N ARG A 600 21.85 -17.88 0.08
CA ARG A 600 21.54 -19.19 -0.53
C ARG A 600 20.64 -19.06 -1.76
N GLU A 601 19.55 -18.29 -1.68
CA GLU A 601 18.66 -18.08 -2.82
C GLU A 601 19.33 -17.27 -3.94
N SER A 602 20.15 -16.27 -3.60
CA SER A 602 20.93 -15.50 -4.57
C SER A 602 21.94 -16.37 -5.31
N LEU A 603 22.67 -17.23 -4.60
CA LEU A 603 23.58 -18.22 -5.18
C LEU A 603 22.82 -19.22 -6.05
N ARG A 604 21.67 -19.73 -5.58
CA ARG A 604 20.81 -20.65 -6.33
C ARG A 604 20.36 -20.06 -7.66
N GLU A 605 19.89 -18.81 -7.64
CA GLU A 605 19.48 -18.12 -8.86
C GLU A 605 20.65 -17.86 -9.80
N SER A 606 21.80 -17.43 -9.27
CA SER A 606 23.02 -17.22 -10.07
C SER A 606 23.45 -18.53 -10.74
N GLN A 607 23.71 -19.59 -9.96
CA GLN A 607 24.15 -20.90 -10.45
C GLN A 607 23.18 -21.54 -11.45
N ARG A 608 21.88 -21.23 -11.36
CA ARG A 608 20.89 -21.65 -12.37
C ARG A 608 21.09 -20.94 -13.71
N LEU A 609 21.47 -19.66 -13.70
CA LEU A 609 21.54 -18.81 -14.90
C LEU A 609 22.91 -18.87 -15.59
N ILE A 610 23.97 -18.77 -14.81
CA ILE A 610 25.35 -18.75 -15.32
C ILE A 610 26.00 -20.13 -15.30
N GLY A 611 25.45 -21.08 -14.54
CA GLY A 611 26.07 -22.38 -14.27
C GLY A 611 26.91 -22.36 -12.99
N LEU A 612 27.47 -23.51 -12.62
CA LEU A 612 28.44 -23.60 -11.52
C LEU A 612 29.84 -23.40 -12.10
N MET A 613 30.58 -22.39 -11.63
CA MET A 613 31.92 -22.12 -12.14
C MET A 613 32.93 -23.15 -11.59
N PRO A 614 34.02 -23.46 -12.30
CA PRO A 614 35.06 -24.35 -11.80
C PRO A 614 35.61 -23.87 -10.44
N GLY A 615 35.55 -24.74 -9.42
CA GLY A 615 35.99 -24.42 -8.06
C GLY A 615 34.93 -23.80 -7.14
N GLU A 616 33.75 -23.45 -7.66
CA GLU A 616 32.63 -23.00 -6.82
C GLU A 616 31.87 -24.19 -6.20
N ARG A 617 31.42 -24.02 -4.95
CA ARG A 617 30.55 -24.98 -4.26
C ARG A 617 29.08 -24.77 -4.62
N SER A 618 28.28 -25.83 -4.54
CA SER A 618 26.84 -25.70 -4.77
C SER A 618 26.19 -24.78 -3.74
N TRP A 619 25.20 -23.99 -4.16
CA TRP A 619 24.37 -23.18 -3.25
C TRP A 619 23.74 -24.01 -2.12
N LYS A 620 23.53 -25.31 -2.34
CA LYS A 620 23.00 -26.23 -1.34
C LYS A 620 23.93 -26.43 -0.15
N GLU A 621 25.24 -26.36 -0.39
CA GLU A 621 26.30 -26.54 0.61
C GLU A 621 26.62 -25.26 1.37
N TYR A 622 26.09 -24.10 0.97
CA TYR A 622 26.36 -22.82 1.62
C TYR A 622 25.34 -22.53 2.73
N PRO A 623 25.70 -22.16 3.97
CA PRO A 623 27.06 -21.97 4.44
C PRO A 623 27.74 -23.32 4.65
N TYR A 624 29.05 -23.37 4.42
CA TYR A 624 29.89 -24.54 4.69
C TYR A 624 30.88 -24.23 5.81
N GLU A 625 31.48 -25.27 6.39
CA GLU A 625 32.47 -25.14 7.47
C GLU A 625 33.57 -24.13 7.11
N GLY A 626 33.83 -23.18 8.00
CA GLY A 626 34.75 -22.06 7.78
C GLY A 626 34.13 -20.80 7.17
N THR A 627 32.85 -20.82 6.76
CA THR A 627 32.13 -19.59 6.36
C THR A 627 31.48 -18.89 7.57
N SER A 628 31.30 -17.57 7.46
CA SER A 628 30.63 -16.81 8.51
C SER A 628 29.19 -17.30 8.69
N ARG A 629 28.75 -17.44 9.95
CA ARG A 629 27.42 -17.93 10.36
C ARG A 629 27.14 -19.42 10.05
N TYR A 630 28.16 -20.23 9.74
CA TYR A 630 27.97 -21.67 9.57
C TYR A 630 27.33 -22.33 10.80
N GLU A 631 27.97 -22.17 11.97
CA GLU A 631 27.50 -22.77 13.23
C GLU A 631 26.11 -22.27 13.64
N SER A 632 25.87 -20.96 13.58
CA SER A 632 24.58 -20.37 13.96
C SER A 632 23.45 -20.75 13.01
N PHE A 633 23.75 -20.98 11.72
CA PHE A 633 22.76 -21.48 10.76
C PHE A 633 22.44 -22.96 11.01
N HIS A 634 23.43 -23.79 11.33
CA HIS A 634 23.20 -25.19 11.68
C HIS A 634 22.41 -25.35 12.98
N LEU A 635 22.75 -24.57 14.01
CA LEU A 635 21.95 -24.50 15.24
C LEU A 635 20.49 -24.07 14.95
N TRP A 636 20.31 -23.13 14.03
CA TRP A 636 18.96 -22.74 13.59
C TRP A 636 18.24 -23.91 12.88
N LEU A 637 18.91 -24.68 12.03
CA LEU A 637 18.33 -25.88 11.40
C LEU A 637 17.89 -26.92 12.44
N ASP A 638 18.74 -27.22 13.42
CA ASP A 638 18.41 -28.18 14.49
C ASP A 638 17.17 -27.73 15.28
N ASN A 639 17.07 -26.44 15.59
CA ASN A 639 15.90 -25.86 16.24
C ASN A 639 14.63 -25.95 15.38
N MET A 640 14.77 -25.88 14.05
CA MET A 640 13.64 -26.03 13.12
C MET A 640 13.13 -27.48 13.05
N ASP A 641 14.00 -28.47 13.24
CA ASP A 641 13.59 -29.88 13.35
C ASP A 641 12.80 -30.12 14.64
N VAL A 642 13.23 -29.55 15.76
CA VAL A 642 12.45 -29.57 17.03
C VAL A 642 11.11 -28.86 16.85
N LEU A 643 11.08 -27.71 16.15
CA LEU A 643 9.83 -27.01 15.84
C LEU A 643 8.87 -27.89 15.03
N LEU A 644 9.37 -28.66 14.06
CA LEU A 644 8.54 -29.55 13.25
C LEU A 644 7.82 -30.59 14.12
N GLU A 645 8.53 -31.21 15.07
CA GLU A 645 7.94 -32.18 16.00
C GLU A 645 6.82 -31.54 16.82
N LEU A 646 7.08 -30.35 17.40
CA LEU A 646 6.09 -29.60 18.19
C LEU A 646 4.87 -29.18 17.35
N LEU A 647 5.08 -28.77 16.09
CA LEU A 647 4.01 -28.38 15.19
C LEU A 647 3.13 -29.58 14.80
N ASN A 648 3.74 -30.72 14.47
CA ASN A 648 2.99 -31.93 14.15
C ASN A 648 2.23 -32.45 15.37
N ASP A 649 2.85 -32.48 16.54
CA ASP A 649 2.18 -32.80 17.80
C ASP A 649 1.01 -31.83 18.11
N ALA A 650 1.14 -30.55 17.78
CA ALA A 650 0.06 -29.57 17.93
C ALA A 650 -1.07 -29.76 16.89
N LEU A 651 -0.73 -30.13 15.66
CA LEU A 651 -1.70 -30.40 14.58
C LEU A 651 -2.48 -31.69 14.81
N ASP A 652 -1.79 -32.76 15.21
CA ASP A 652 -2.34 -34.10 15.44
C ASP A 652 -3.27 -34.12 16.66
N ASN A 653 -3.03 -33.24 17.63
CA ASN A 653 -3.85 -33.07 18.83
C ASN A 653 -4.80 -31.84 18.78
N ASP A 654 -5.03 -31.27 17.60
CA ASP A 654 -5.95 -30.14 17.36
C ASP A 654 -5.76 -28.92 18.29
N ARG A 655 -4.51 -28.60 18.64
CA ARG A 655 -4.16 -27.45 19.49
C ARG A 655 -3.96 -26.15 18.71
N ILE A 656 -3.96 -26.21 17.37
CA ILE A 656 -3.85 -25.02 16.50
C ILE A 656 -5.26 -24.53 16.13
N ALA A 657 -5.78 -23.59 16.92
CA ALA A 657 -7.12 -23.05 16.74
C ALA A 657 -7.24 -22.14 15.51
N VAL A 658 -8.33 -22.30 14.76
CA VAL A 658 -8.76 -21.35 13.71
C VAL A 658 -9.94 -20.55 14.26
N MET A 659 -9.72 -19.25 14.52
CA MET A 659 -10.71 -18.40 15.18
C MET A 659 -11.16 -17.24 14.29
N GLN A 660 -12.38 -16.79 14.49
CA GLN A 660 -12.92 -15.59 13.87
C GLN A 660 -13.65 -14.74 14.93
N SER A 661 -13.38 -13.42 14.92
CA SER A 661 -14.10 -12.49 15.78
C SER A 661 -15.59 -12.45 15.42
N GLN A 662 -16.44 -12.52 16.43
CA GLN A 662 -17.89 -12.38 16.29
C GLN A 662 -18.32 -10.94 16.60
N ARG A 663 -19.41 -10.50 15.96
CA ARG A 663 -20.01 -9.18 16.19
C ARG A 663 -21.19 -9.33 17.15
N TYR A 664 -21.08 -8.75 18.34
CA TYR A 664 -22.14 -8.73 19.35
C TYR A 664 -22.92 -7.41 19.42
N VAL A 665 -22.39 -6.37 18.76
CA VAL A 665 -23.03 -5.05 18.69
C VAL A 665 -23.93 -5.02 17.46
N LEU A 666 -25.11 -4.39 17.59
CA LEU A 666 -26.05 -4.22 16.50
C LEU A 666 -25.38 -3.62 15.25
N GLY A 667 -25.78 -4.13 14.09
CA GLY A 667 -25.42 -3.56 12.79
C GLY A 667 -25.86 -2.11 12.68
N ASN A 668 -24.97 -1.19 12.34
CA ASN A 668 -25.34 0.15 11.84
C ASN A 668 -25.10 0.20 10.32
N SER A 669 -25.54 -0.86 9.63
CA SER A 669 -25.38 -1.02 8.18
C SER A 669 -26.76 -1.28 7.57
N ILE A 670 -26.85 -2.00 6.46
CA ILE A 670 -28.10 -2.32 5.77
C ILE A 670 -29.05 -3.03 6.75
N ALA A 671 -30.17 -2.38 7.08
CA ALA A 671 -31.20 -2.89 7.98
C ALA A 671 -32.29 -3.69 7.25
N HIS A 672 -32.45 -3.44 5.95
CA HIS A 672 -33.38 -4.10 5.03
C HIS A 672 -32.86 -3.94 3.61
N ASP A 673 -33.34 -4.76 2.68
CA ASP A 673 -33.02 -4.64 1.26
C ASP A 673 -33.49 -3.30 0.70
N ALA A 674 -32.77 -2.77 -0.29
CA ALA A 674 -33.04 -1.46 -0.85
C ALA A 674 -34.29 -1.40 -1.75
N THR A 675 -34.85 -2.55 -2.11
CA THR A 675 -36.02 -2.63 -3.00
C THR A 675 -37.30 -2.51 -2.18
N ILE A 676 -38.17 -1.58 -2.58
CA ILE A 676 -39.47 -1.40 -1.95
C ILE A 676 -40.55 -2.09 -2.79
N HIS A 677 -41.32 -2.95 -2.14
CA HIS A 677 -42.42 -3.71 -2.70
C HIS A 677 -43.76 -3.09 -2.30
N PRO A 678 -44.77 -3.06 -3.18
CA PRO A 678 -46.10 -2.61 -2.82
C PRO A 678 -46.73 -3.54 -1.77
N LEU A 679 -47.57 -2.97 -0.90
CA LEU A 679 -48.40 -3.75 0.01
C LEU A 679 -49.60 -4.34 -0.73
N GLU A 680 -50.01 -5.53 -0.32
CA GLU A 680 -51.31 -6.11 -0.66
C GLU A 680 -52.38 -5.37 0.14
N LYS A 681 -53.38 -4.81 -0.54
CA LYS A 681 -54.46 -4.03 0.08
C LYS A 681 -55.73 -4.87 0.12
N VAL A 682 -56.34 -5.00 1.30
CA VAL A 682 -57.55 -5.81 1.51
C VAL A 682 -58.53 -5.02 2.37
N PRO A 683 -59.81 -4.88 1.98
CA PRO A 683 -60.84 -4.24 2.81
C PRO A 683 -61.01 -4.96 4.15
N LEU A 684 -61.16 -4.21 5.24
CA LEU A 684 -61.25 -4.76 6.60
C LEU A 684 -62.38 -5.78 6.78
N GLY A 685 -63.52 -5.57 6.12
CA GLY A 685 -64.69 -6.44 6.21
C GLY A 685 -64.59 -7.74 5.41
N SER A 686 -63.58 -7.88 4.55
CA SER A 686 -63.37 -9.13 3.79
C SER A 686 -62.90 -10.27 4.70
N ALA A 687 -63.15 -11.51 4.27
CA ALA A 687 -62.55 -12.68 4.93
C ALA A 687 -61.01 -12.64 4.79
N MET A 688 -60.30 -12.84 5.90
CA MET A 688 -58.83 -12.82 5.95
C MET A 688 -58.30 -14.13 6.52
N SER A 689 -57.45 -14.83 5.77
CA SER A 689 -56.83 -16.05 6.26
C SER A 689 -55.84 -15.76 7.40
N ALA A 690 -55.60 -16.76 8.27
CA ALA A 690 -54.57 -16.65 9.31
C ALA A 690 -53.17 -16.32 8.73
N ASP A 691 -52.89 -16.78 7.51
CA ASP A 691 -51.66 -16.47 6.78
C ASP A 691 -51.56 -15.00 6.38
N LEU A 692 -52.64 -14.43 5.81
CA LEU A 692 -52.69 -13.00 5.47
C LEU A 692 -52.52 -12.15 6.73
N ILE A 693 -53.20 -12.51 7.83
CA ILE A 693 -53.10 -11.78 9.11
C ILE A 693 -51.66 -11.80 9.64
N ARG A 694 -50.93 -12.93 9.55
CA ARG A 694 -49.50 -13.00 9.91
C ARG A 694 -48.62 -12.05 9.11
N ARG A 695 -49.06 -11.68 7.91
CA ARG A 695 -48.42 -10.71 7.01
C ARG A 695 -48.92 -9.28 7.19
N ALA A 696 -49.63 -8.96 8.28
CA ALA A 696 -50.02 -7.59 8.59
C ALA A 696 -48.82 -6.64 8.54
N SER A 697 -48.96 -5.53 7.80
CA SER A 697 -47.86 -4.60 7.53
C SER A 697 -47.27 -3.92 8.78
N THR A 698 -48.01 -3.91 9.90
CA THR A 698 -47.53 -3.37 11.17
C THR A 698 -47.91 -4.27 12.36
N PRO A 699 -47.10 -4.28 13.44
CA PRO A 699 -47.45 -5.01 14.67
C PRO A 699 -48.77 -4.52 15.30
N ALA A 700 -49.10 -3.24 15.17
CA ALA A 700 -50.33 -2.67 15.70
C ALA A 700 -51.57 -3.19 14.95
N LEU A 701 -51.49 -3.29 13.62
CA LEU A 701 -52.53 -3.92 12.80
C LEU A 701 -52.68 -5.41 13.14
N TRP A 702 -51.57 -6.14 13.24
CA TRP A 702 -51.59 -7.55 13.66
C TRP A 702 -52.30 -7.73 15.01
N CYS A 703 -51.97 -6.88 15.98
CA CYS A 703 -52.59 -6.89 17.30
C CYS A 703 -54.08 -6.54 17.25
N ALA A 704 -54.51 -5.60 16.40
CA ALA A 704 -55.90 -5.21 16.27
C ALA A 704 -56.74 -6.36 15.69
N LEU A 705 -56.23 -7.03 14.65
CA LEU A 705 -56.91 -8.15 13.99
C LEU A 705 -56.98 -9.40 14.89
N THR A 706 -55.87 -9.77 15.54
CA THR A 706 -55.79 -11.00 16.37
C THR A 706 -56.47 -10.89 17.73
N ARG A 707 -56.90 -9.68 18.14
CA ARG A 707 -57.68 -9.45 19.37
C ARG A 707 -59.18 -9.32 19.13
N LEU A 708 -59.62 -9.38 17.88
CA LEU A 708 -61.05 -9.46 17.58
C LEU A 708 -61.64 -10.76 18.14
N PRO A 709 -62.87 -10.74 18.66
CA PRO A 709 -63.47 -11.90 19.33
C PRO A 709 -63.74 -13.08 18.38
N ASP A 710 -63.82 -12.82 17.07
CA ASP A 710 -64.06 -13.78 16.00
C ASP A 710 -62.77 -14.27 15.31
N TYR A 711 -61.57 -13.91 15.82
CA TYR A 711 -60.30 -14.43 15.29
C TYR A 711 -60.07 -15.90 15.67
N ASP A 712 -59.78 -16.73 14.68
CA ASP A 712 -59.33 -18.12 14.84
C ASP A 712 -57.87 -18.29 14.37
N GLU A 713 -57.04 -18.99 15.16
CA GLU A 713 -55.60 -19.15 14.87
C GLU A 713 -55.31 -19.95 13.59
N LYS A 714 -56.25 -20.79 13.14
CA LYS A 714 -56.11 -21.63 11.94
C LYS A 714 -56.78 -21.01 10.73
N GLU A 715 -58.01 -20.56 10.88
CA GLU A 715 -58.85 -20.08 9.77
C GLU A 715 -58.71 -18.57 9.54
N GLY A 716 -58.38 -17.79 10.57
CA GLY A 716 -58.25 -16.32 10.49
C GLY A 716 -59.53 -15.60 10.90
N LEU A 717 -60.00 -14.66 10.08
CA LEU A 717 -61.20 -13.85 10.30
C LEU A 717 -62.22 -14.09 9.18
N PRO A 718 -63.51 -14.33 9.51
CA PRO A 718 -64.58 -14.41 8.51
C PRO A 718 -64.89 -13.04 7.90
N GLU A 719 -65.74 -13.03 6.87
CA GLU A 719 -66.29 -11.79 6.30
C GLU A 719 -67.28 -11.15 7.30
N ASP A 720 -67.14 -9.84 7.52
CA ASP A 720 -68.01 -9.04 8.39
C ASP A 720 -68.07 -7.58 7.90
N SER A 721 -69.21 -7.19 7.34
CA SER A 721 -69.46 -5.84 6.83
C SER A 721 -69.60 -4.76 7.91
N HIS A 722 -69.59 -5.12 9.19
CA HIS A 722 -69.68 -4.19 10.32
C HIS A 722 -68.39 -4.14 11.16
N ARG A 723 -67.31 -4.79 10.69
CA ARG A 723 -66.04 -4.83 11.43
C ARG A 723 -65.46 -3.43 11.60
N GLU A 724 -65.15 -3.07 12.84
CA GLU A 724 -64.43 -1.86 13.21
C GLU A 724 -63.19 -2.24 14.02
N ILE A 725 -62.03 -1.69 13.66
CA ILE A 725 -60.80 -1.82 14.44
C ILE A 725 -60.18 -0.45 14.71
N ARG A 726 -59.34 -0.40 15.73
CA ARG A 726 -58.51 0.76 16.03
C ARG A 726 -57.04 0.36 15.95
N VAL A 727 -56.29 1.05 15.09
CA VAL A 727 -54.83 0.88 14.96
C VAL A 727 -54.18 2.20 15.35
N HIS A 728 -53.41 2.18 16.44
CA HIS A 728 -52.98 3.40 17.15
C HIS A 728 -54.20 4.26 17.54
N ASP A 729 -54.33 5.48 17.01
CA ASP A 729 -55.43 6.40 17.29
C ASP A 729 -56.40 6.59 16.11
N THR A 730 -56.23 5.79 15.06
CA THR A 730 -57.09 5.82 13.88
C THR A 730 -58.10 4.66 13.94
N ARG A 731 -59.37 4.97 13.71
CA ARG A 731 -60.44 3.98 13.54
C ARG A 731 -60.58 3.62 12.07
N TYR A 732 -60.73 2.33 11.80
CA TYR A 732 -60.96 1.77 10.48
C TYR A 732 -62.27 0.97 10.51
N SER A 733 -63.07 1.17 9.48
CA SER A 733 -64.35 0.52 9.21
C SER A 733 -64.20 -0.57 8.14
N ALA A 734 -65.24 -1.37 7.93
CA ALA A 734 -65.22 -2.53 7.06
C ALA A 734 -64.76 -2.23 5.60
N ASP A 735 -65.05 -1.04 5.09
CA ASP A 735 -64.70 -0.63 3.72
C ASP A 735 -63.26 -0.10 3.59
N ASP A 736 -62.58 0.18 4.72
CA ASP A 736 -61.22 0.71 4.69
C ASP A 736 -60.19 -0.36 4.30
N GLU A 737 -59.26 0.00 3.42
CA GLU A 737 -58.21 -0.91 2.97
C GLU A 737 -57.05 -1.02 3.97
N MET A 738 -56.77 -2.24 4.41
CA MET A 738 -55.64 -2.55 5.28
C MET A 738 -54.47 -3.12 4.47
N GLY A 739 -53.25 -2.73 4.85
CA GLY A 739 -52.02 -3.15 4.16
C GLY A 739 -51.41 -4.42 4.75
N PHE A 740 -51.04 -5.34 3.88
CA PHE A 740 -50.37 -6.60 4.18
C PHE A 740 -49.12 -6.76 3.30
N PHE A 741 -48.13 -7.50 3.79
CA PHE A 741 -46.96 -7.89 3.03
C PHE A 741 -47.36 -8.89 1.95
N ALA A 742 -47.08 -8.61 0.69
CA ALA A 742 -47.47 -9.49 -0.43
C ALA A 742 -46.69 -10.81 -0.47
N SER A 743 -45.54 -10.89 0.21
CA SER A 743 -44.69 -12.08 0.24
C SER A 743 -44.66 -12.72 1.64
N GLN A 744 -44.24 -13.98 1.68
CA GLN A 744 -44.00 -14.73 2.92
C GLN A 744 -42.64 -14.43 3.56
N ALA A 745 -41.81 -13.60 2.94
CA ALA A 745 -40.54 -13.22 3.51
C ALA A 745 -40.75 -12.31 4.72
N ALA A 746 -39.79 -12.32 5.66
CA ALA A 746 -39.81 -11.35 6.75
C ALA A 746 -39.56 -9.95 6.18
N GLN A 747 -40.52 -9.06 6.38
CA GLN A 747 -40.54 -7.72 5.81
C GLN A 747 -40.79 -6.67 6.89
N ILE A 748 -40.46 -5.42 6.58
CA ILE A 748 -40.84 -4.24 7.36
C ILE A 748 -41.57 -3.25 6.45
N ALA A 749 -42.54 -2.52 7.00
CA ALA A 749 -43.22 -1.45 6.28
C ALA A 749 -42.33 -0.18 6.24
N VAL A 750 -42.05 0.32 5.04
CA VAL A 750 -41.21 1.50 4.81
C VAL A 750 -41.71 2.26 3.57
N GLN A 751 -41.75 3.60 3.65
CA GLN A 751 -42.18 4.48 2.55
C GLN A 751 -43.48 4.02 1.86
N GLU A 752 -44.51 3.71 2.66
CA GLU A 752 -45.83 3.23 2.22
C GLU A 752 -45.84 1.85 1.51
N GLY A 753 -44.67 1.23 1.35
CA GLY A 753 -44.50 -0.14 0.86
C GLY A 753 -43.91 -1.05 1.93
N SER A 754 -43.16 -2.04 1.47
CA SER A 754 -42.45 -3.01 2.31
C SER A 754 -41.06 -3.33 1.76
N ALA A 755 -40.14 -3.71 2.65
CA ALA A 755 -38.81 -4.17 2.25
C ALA A 755 -38.46 -5.46 3.01
N ASP A 756 -37.80 -6.39 2.31
CA ASP A 756 -37.29 -7.62 2.91
C ASP A 756 -36.18 -7.31 3.92
N ILE A 757 -36.21 -7.91 5.11
CA ILE A 757 -35.09 -7.80 6.05
C ILE A 757 -33.93 -8.72 5.66
N GLY A 758 -34.16 -9.68 4.76
CA GLY A 758 -33.15 -10.55 4.17
C GLY A 758 -32.22 -11.19 5.21
N SER A 759 -30.93 -10.86 5.11
CA SER A 759 -29.87 -11.36 6.00
C SER A 759 -29.59 -10.47 7.22
N ALA A 760 -30.41 -9.45 7.49
CA ALA A 760 -30.27 -8.53 8.64
C ALA A 760 -30.69 -9.17 9.98
N ILE A 761 -30.28 -10.41 10.21
CA ILE A 761 -30.53 -11.17 11.43
C ILE A 761 -29.36 -10.94 12.38
N HIS A 762 -29.61 -10.29 13.52
CA HIS A 762 -28.56 -10.02 14.52
C HIS A 762 -28.05 -11.30 15.18
N HIS A 763 -28.97 -12.15 15.64
CA HIS A 763 -28.69 -13.40 16.33
C HIS A 763 -29.90 -14.33 16.24
N ALA A 764 -29.66 -15.63 16.43
CA ALA A 764 -30.71 -16.63 16.60
C ALA A 764 -30.74 -17.09 18.07
N ARG A 765 -31.93 -17.14 18.66
CA ARG A 765 -32.13 -17.74 19.99
C ARG A 765 -32.51 -19.20 19.81
N VAL A 766 -31.83 -20.08 20.54
CA VAL A 766 -32.10 -21.53 20.50
C VAL A 766 -32.97 -21.91 21.69
N TYR A 767 -34.18 -22.38 21.41
CA TYR A 767 -35.12 -22.85 22.43
C TYR A 767 -35.23 -24.38 22.35
N ARG A 768 -35.37 -25.04 23.51
CA ARG A 768 -35.67 -26.47 23.59
C ARG A 768 -37.16 -26.65 23.89
N CYS A 769 -37.92 -27.19 22.94
CA CYS A 769 -39.36 -27.33 23.04
C CYS A 769 -39.75 -28.76 23.42
N TRP A 770 -40.90 -28.94 24.08
CA TRP A 770 -41.46 -30.25 24.38
C TRP A 770 -42.98 -30.22 24.41
N LYS A 771 -43.59 -31.37 24.16
CA LYS A 771 -45.02 -31.64 24.38
C LYS A 771 -45.16 -32.73 25.42
N THR A 772 -46.08 -32.56 26.35
CA THR A 772 -46.44 -33.60 27.32
C THR A 772 -47.56 -34.43 26.72
N ASN A 773 -47.38 -35.74 26.60
CA ASN A 773 -48.47 -36.61 26.15
C ASN A 773 -49.49 -36.83 27.28
N ALA A 774 -50.62 -37.49 26.96
CA ALA A 774 -51.67 -37.81 27.93
C ALA A 774 -51.20 -38.67 29.13
N LYS A 775 -50.01 -39.28 29.05
CA LYS A 775 -49.38 -40.07 30.12
C LYS A 775 -48.36 -39.25 30.95
N GLY A 776 -48.28 -37.94 30.77
CA GLY A 776 -47.33 -37.08 31.50
C GLY A 776 -45.88 -37.13 30.98
N VAL A 777 -45.61 -37.85 29.88
CA VAL A 777 -44.25 -37.99 29.34
C VAL A 777 -43.94 -36.85 28.38
N ARG A 778 -42.79 -36.19 28.59
CA ARG A 778 -42.29 -35.12 27.72
C ARG A 778 -41.64 -35.71 26.47
N LYS A 779 -42.16 -35.32 25.31
CA LYS A 779 -41.54 -35.54 24.01
C LYS A 779 -40.88 -34.24 23.57
N TYR A 780 -39.55 -34.23 23.50
CA TYR A 780 -38.75 -33.10 23.03
C TYR A 780 -38.74 -33.07 21.50
N PHE A 781 -38.63 -31.88 20.92
CA PHE A 781 -38.44 -31.65 19.50
C PHE A 781 -37.61 -30.40 19.26
#